data_AF-A0A316QH18-F1
#
_entry.id   AF-A0A316QH18-F1
#
_cell.length_a   1.000
_cell.length_b   1.000
_cell.length_c   1.000
_cell.angle_alpha   90.00
_cell.angle_beta   90.00
_cell.angle_gamma   90.00
#
_symmetry.space_group_name_H-M   'P 1'
#
loop_
_entity.id
_entity.type
_entity.pdbx_description
1 polymer ?
#
loop_
_entity_poly.entity_id
_entity_poly.type
_entity_poly.pdbx_seq_one_letter_code
_entity_poly.pdbx_strand_id
1 'polypeptide(L)'
;MKNRNTFRKIAVICLSVAFTLSAAACGEGLITTNSEKDMAQVIGTVNIAGHDDFKSNGQYAEYADVIGSINQNILKRDLVAYFLNAGSTYISSYGYTYEKTFNTLMDNLTSRKIMVQYAMAYYFDKHPDTYSVSGYNAYIESERGKVTDETEKKLYAAHPEIFTLKYFLTEGGKTSAEDTADYDRAVYGLKKMINNSLDSVEKTYIKEEEDDEDDPSAESRTTPTGVGTETEDYYDTDYEVYTGRNAASACGSYKRLDGSTQKTRQRAYNDFLANLSRNGLLGDEDTTDFTKVDYYFVELASQMEQALITKYTDDLGEEANAKLTEAYVTDQYNALLESQKNIYSADQSAFETQIGNVSDDSFVVYSPKEGFGFVYNILLPFSKTQTQLLSTYTNDKGLEKREFYQKRAELLENVKGKDLRAAWFSKDEDSNYAYEAEAGDYYGNASNYLFFENNLTKSDGDNARYEKLGQYYGEYAYNGAVTKDEDGKYTCKPNEITIDGFLGEMEGYLKYAGLTASGSKKSTYVTDADKYTVDNKGKFDYSQFVYYEGKVTLNDTATSDYFVKGKDAYTAVSVINELTFAYSTDTGLFNKYMGYTVSPYKTSYMAEFEYAAQYAIKEGVGTYVVCPTDYGWHVIYVSFVYDKVGEVYNFDWEQIDEEGSFSNLYYESLKSSNADTYTNLIQTQILGEYKKDECVTLHKNRYKDLLSLDKN
;
A
#
# COMPACT_ATOMS: atom_id res chain seq x y z
N MET A 1 12.26 -7.61 -23.75
CA MET A 1 12.29 -7.19 -22.33
C MET A 1 10.92 -6.61 -22.04
N LYS A 2 10.05 -7.45 -21.47
CA LYS A 2 8.71 -7.04 -21.10
C LYS A 2 8.83 -6.20 -19.84
N ASN A 3 8.20 -5.03 -19.80
CA ASN A 3 7.94 -4.35 -18.54
C ASN A 3 7.16 -5.33 -17.66
N ARG A 4 7.83 -5.96 -16.70
CA ARG A 4 7.22 -6.68 -15.56
C ARG A 4 6.55 -5.70 -14.57
N ASN A 5 6.36 -4.45 -14.98
CA ASN A 5 5.69 -3.43 -14.20
C ASN A 5 4.19 -3.74 -14.21
N THR A 6 3.57 -3.68 -13.03
CA THR A 6 2.13 -3.90 -12.77
C THR A 6 1.61 -5.34 -12.78
N PHE A 7 2.23 -6.21 -12.00
CA PHE A 7 1.49 -7.28 -11.32
C PHE A 7 1.80 -7.20 -9.83
N ARG A 8 0.97 -6.47 -9.06
CA ARG A 8 1.13 -6.41 -7.60
C ARG A 8 -0.13 -6.86 -6.88
N LYS A 9 0.14 -7.62 -5.82
CA LYS A 9 -0.78 -8.36 -4.93
C LYS A 9 -1.28 -9.71 -5.44
N ILE A 10 -0.38 -10.57 -5.95
CA ILE A 10 -0.69 -12.00 -5.93
C ILE A 10 -0.56 -12.49 -4.50
N ALA A 11 -1.68 -12.87 -3.91
CA ALA A 11 -1.72 -13.49 -2.60
C ALA A 11 -1.07 -14.88 -2.68
N VAL A 12 0.26 -14.95 -2.51
CA VAL A 12 0.94 -16.22 -2.27
C VAL A 12 0.29 -16.83 -1.03
N ILE A 13 -0.39 -17.98 -1.19
CA ILE A 13 -1.03 -18.73 -0.10
C ILE A 13 -0.03 -18.86 1.06
N CYS A 14 -0.19 -18.02 2.08
CA CYS A 14 0.46 -18.02 3.39
C CYS A 14 1.79 -18.81 3.52
N LEU A 15 2.80 -18.51 2.69
CA LEU A 15 4.17 -19.02 2.86
C LEU A 15 5.17 -17.95 3.32
N SER A 16 4.75 -16.68 3.34
CA SER A 16 5.54 -15.54 3.79
C SER A 16 5.85 -15.61 5.29
N VAL A 17 7.13 -15.50 5.64
CA VAL A 17 7.58 -15.26 7.02
C VAL A 17 7.59 -13.75 7.25
N ALA A 18 6.57 -13.22 7.94
CA ALA A 18 6.70 -11.90 8.55
C ALA A 18 7.59 -12.04 9.79
N PHE A 19 8.69 -11.29 9.85
CA PHE A 19 9.67 -11.35 10.94
C PHE A 19 9.24 -10.39 12.06
N THR A 20 8.70 -10.92 13.15
CA THR A 20 8.42 -10.14 14.37
C THR A 20 9.15 -10.79 15.53
N LEU A 21 10.47 -10.58 15.64
CA LEU A 21 11.18 -10.85 16.89
C LEU A 21 10.73 -9.82 17.94
N SER A 22 9.53 -9.98 18.46
CA SER A 22 9.15 -9.33 19.70
C SER A 22 10.09 -9.84 20.79
N ALA A 23 10.58 -8.94 21.64
CA ALA A 23 11.38 -9.28 22.82
C ALA A 23 10.61 -10.12 23.87
N ALA A 24 9.45 -10.69 23.52
CA ALA A 24 8.71 -11.64 24.32
C ALA A 24 9.51 -12.94 24.39
N ALA A 25 10.30 -13.03 25.46
CA ALA A 25 10.94 -14.24 25.91
C ALA A 25 9.95 -15.41 25.85
N CYS A 26 10.23 -16.42 25.02
CA CYS A 26 9.82 -17.76 25.38
C CYS A 26 10.40 -18.03 26.77
N GLY A 27 9.50 -18.19 27.76
CA GLY A 27 9.88 -18.54 29.14
C GLY A 27 10.77 -19.77 29.13
N GLU A 28 11.81 -19.75 29.97
CA GLU A 28 12.86 -20.78 30.14
C GLU A 28 13.28 -21.47 28.84
N GLY A 29 14.39 -21.01 28.24
CA GLY A 29 14.86 -21.40 26.90
C GLY A 29 14.64 -22.87 26.53
N LEU A 30 14.33 -23.12 25.26
CA LEU A 30 13.94 -24.39 24.63
C LEU A 30 14.96 -25.56 24.77
N ILE A 31 15.95 -25.46 25.66
CA ILE A 31 17.20 -26.21 25.63
C ILE A 31 17.13 -27.52 26.43
N THR A 32 17.47 -28.61 25.73
CA THR A 32 18.03 -29.85 26.31
C THR A 32 19.55 -29.90 26.10
N THR A 33 20.24 -30.87 26.74
CA THR A 33 21.69 -30.90 27.03
C THR A 33 22.68 -30.97 25.84
N ASN A 34 22.27 -30.70 24.59
CA ASN A 34 23.15 -30.44 23.44
C ASN A 34 22.38 -29.67 22.33
N SER A 35 22.15 -28.38 22.53
CA SER A 35 21.28 -27.55 21.67
C SER A 35 21.69 -27.51 20.21
N GLU A 36 22.99 -27.39 19.90
CA GLU A 36 23.48 -27.30 18.52
C GLU A 36 23.21 -28.60 17.74
N LYS A 37 23.51 -29.76 18.33
CA LYS A 37 23.22 -31.05 17.69
C LYS A 37 21.74 -31.34 17.57
N ASP A 38 20.92 -30.83 18.49
CA ASP A 38 19.47 -30.98 18.44
C ASP A 38 18.87 -30.11 17.33
N MET A 39 19.31 -28.86 17.19
CA MET A 39 18.86 -27.94 16.13
C MET A 39 19.28 -28.40 14.73
N ALA A 40 20.43 -29.07 14.60
CA ALA A 40 20.91 -29.67 13.36
C ALA A 40 20.17 -30.95 12.93
N GLN A 41 19.20 -31.45 13.70
CA GLN A 41 18.45 -32.65 13.31
C GLN A 41 17.56 -32.39 12.10
N VAL A 42 17.62 -33.29 11.11
CA VAL A 42 16.63 -33.34 10.02
C VAL A 42 15.28 -33.79 10.58
N ILE A 43 14.28 -32.92 10.56
CA ILE A 43 12.92 -33.21 11.07
C ILE A 43 11.93 -33.52 9.95
N GLY A 44 12.30 -33.25 8.70
CA GLY A 44 11.59 -33.69 7.50
C GLY A 44 12.50 -33.74 6.30
N THR A 45 12.15 -34.57 5.32
CA THR A 45 12.82 -34.66 4.03
C THR A 45 11.77 -34.57 2.92
N VAL A 46 11.99 -33.68 1.95
CA VAL A 46 11.17 -33.46 0.76
C VAL A 46 12.01 -33.76 -0.47
N ASN A 47 11.53 -34.63 -1.35
CA ASN A 47 12.15 -34.94 -2.62
C ASN A 47 11.08 -35.27 -3.66
N ILE A 48 10.71 -34.28 -4.47
CA ILE A 48 9.68 -34.47 -5.51
C ILE A 48 10.16 -35.41 -6.63
N ALA A 49 11.47 -35.65 -6.76
CA ALA A 49 12.02 -36.61 -7.72
C ALA A 49 11.62 -38.07 -7.41
N GLY A 50 11.01 -38.34 -6.25
CA GLY A 50 10.38 -39.62 -5.94
C GLY A 50 9.08 -39.88 -6.72
N HIS A 51 8.44 -38.84 -7.25
CA HIS A 51 7.19 -38.93 -8.03
C HIS A 51 7.41 -39.54 -9.41
N ASP A 52 6.36 -40.10 -10.01
CA ASP A 52 6.42 -40.75 -11.32
C ASP A 52 6.85 -39.80 -12.46
N ASP A 53 6.60 -38.49 -12.34
CA ASP A 53 7.04 -37.50 -13.34
C ASP A 53 8.55 -37.40 -13.50
N PHE A 54 9.31 -37.84 -12.50
CA PHE A 54 10.77 -37.85 -12.50
C PHE A 54 11.37 -39.24 -12.78
N LYS A 55 10.52 -40.26 -12.92
CA LYS A 55 10.94 -41.63 -13.28
C LYS A 55 11.06 -41.77 -14.80
N SER A 56 11.53 -42.93 -15.26
CA SER A 56 11.71 -43.22 -16.68
C SER A 56 10.41 -42.99 -17.47
N ASN A 57 10.47 -42.13 -18.50
CA ASN A 57 9.36 -41.64 -19.33
C ASN A 57 8.43 -40.59 -18.68
N GLY A 58 8.74 -40.10 -17.49
CA GLY A 58 8.09 -38.94 -16.88
C GLY A 58 8.54 -37.63 -17.52
N GLN A 59 7.74 -36.56 -17.38
CA GLN A 59 8.00 -35.25 -18.00
C GLN A 59 9.34 -34.65 -17.55
N TYR A 60 9.73 -34.85 -16.30
CA TYR A 60 10.91 -34.23 -15.68
C TYR A 60 12.06 -35.23 -15.46
N ALA A 61 12.04 -36.37 -16.15
CA ALA A 61 13.02 -37.44 -15.97
C ALA A 61 14.48 -36.99 -16.17
N GLU A 62 14.74 -36.05 -17.08
CA GLU A 62 16.08 -35.53 -17.36
C GLU A 62 16.65 -34.70 -16.19
N TYR A 63 15.79 -34.15 -15.34
CA TYR A 63 16.17 -33.22 -14.27
C TYR A 63 16.20 -33.90 -12.89
N ALA A 64 15.81 -35.18 -12.81
CA ALA A 64 15.61 -35.92 -11.56
C ALA A 64 16.85 -35.93 -10.64
N ASP A 65 18.06 -36.05 -11.19
CA ASP A 65 19.30 -36.07 -10.40
C ASP A 65 19.57 -34.71 -9.73
N VAL A 66 19.32 -33.61 -10.44
CA VAL A 66 19.51 -32.25 -9.90
C VAL A 66 18.44 -31.96 -8.85
N ILE A 67 17.16 -32.15 -9.21
CA ILE A 67 16.04 -31.89 -8.29
C ILE A 67 16.14 -32.78 -7.04
N GLY A 68 16.50 -34.04 -7.23
CA GLY A 68 16.65 -35.03 -6.17
C GLY A 68 17.94 -34.94 -5.36
N SER A 69 18.77 -33.91 -5.54
CA SER A 69 20.01 -33.73 -4.75
C SER A 69 20.05 -32.44 -3.95
N ILE A 70 19.05 -31.55 -4.08
CA ILE A 70 19.10 -30.20 -3.52
C ILE A 70 17.85 -29.89 -2.70
N ASN A 71 18.04 -29.06 -1.67
CA ASN A 71 16.98 -28.46 -0.87
C ASN A 71 15.96 -29.47 -0.30
N GLN A 72 16.45 -30.59 0.22
CA GLN A 72 15.59 -31.69 0.66
C GLN A 72 15.24 -31.63 2.14
N ASN A 73 16.19 -31.21 2.96
CA ASN A 73 16.06 -31.34 4.40
C ASN A 73 15.37 -30.12 5.00
N ILE A 74 14.49 -30.39 5.96
CA ILE A 74 13.95 -29.41 6.89
C ILE A 74 14.62 -29.71 8.23
N LEU A 75 15.40 -28.77 8.74
CA LEU A 75 16.09 -28.89 10.02
C LEU A 75 15.19 -28.42 11.15
N LYS A 76 15.42 -28.95 12.36
CA LYS A 76 14.71 -28.49 13.56
C LYS A 76 14.89 -26.99 13.78
N ARG A 77 16.09 -26.50 13.47
CA ARG A 77 16.43 -25.09 13.47
C ARG A 77 15.51 -24.24 12.60
N ASP A 78 15.19 -24.69 11.39
CA ASP A 78 14.34 -23.95 10.44
C ASP A 78 12.93 -23.75 11.03
N LEU A 79 12.41 -24.78 11.68
CA LEU A 79 11.11 -24.75 12.35
C LEU A 79 11.10 -23.81 13.57
N VAL A 80 12.19 -23.80 14.36
CA VAL A 80 12.33 -22.89 15.51
C VAL A 80 12.51 -21.44 15.05
N ALA A 81 13.37 -21.19 14.06
CA ALA A 81 13.54 -19.87 13.48
C ALA A 81 12.21 -19.33 12.95
N TYR A 82 11.47 -20.13 12.17
CA TYR A 82 10.16 -19.73 11.67
C TYR A 82 9.16 -19.46 12.81
N PHE A 83 9.19 -20.24 13.89
CA PHE A 83 8.36 -19.99 15.07
C PHE A 83 8.70 -18.67 15.76
N LEU A 84 9.98 -18.33 15.93
CA LEU A 84 10.39 -17.06 16.54
C LEU A 84 9.95 -15.85 15.69
N ASN A 85 9.88 -16.03 14.38
CA ASN A 85 9.53 -14.96 13.45
C ASN A 85 8.02 -14.74 13.34
N ALA A 86 7.26 -15.82 13.16
CA ALA A 86 5.83 -15.76 12.82
C ALA A 86 4.91 -16.50 13.81
N GLY A 87 5.45 -17.38 14.66
CA GLY A 87 4.67 -18.24 15.55
C GLY A 87 3.85 -17.49 16.60
N SER A 88 4.38 -16.37 17.11
CA SER A 88 3.70 -15.50 18.09
C SER A 88 2.36 -14.96 17.58
N THR A 89 2.25 -14.68 16.28
CA THR A 89 1.02 -14.22 15.63
C THR A 89 -0.04 -15.32 15.61
N TYR A 90 0.34 -16.57 15.32
CA TYR A 90 -0.56 -17.72 15.37
C TYR A 90 -1.16 -17.93 16.77
N ILE A 91 -0.36 -17.76 17.81
CA ILE A 91 -0.81 -17.93 19.19
C ILE A 91 -1.66 -16.72 19.63
N SER A 92 -1.14 -15.50 19.44
CA SER A 92 -1.76 -14.28 20.00
C SER A 92 -2.99 -13.82 19.23
N SER A 93 -2.95 -13.88 17.90
CA SER A 93 -4.00 -13.34 17.04
C SER A 93 -5.06 -14.38 16.68
N TYR A 94 -4.65 -15.65 16.50
CA TYR A 94 -5.56 -16.73 16.10
C TYR A 94 -5.88 -17.72 17.23
N GLY A 95 -5.29 -17.56 18.42
CA GLY A 95 -5.54 -18.41 19.59
C GLY A 95 -5.06 -19.86 19.42
N TYR A 96 -4.03 -20.11 18.60
CA TYR A 96 -3.54 -21.47 18.36
C TYR A 96 -2.72 -21.98 19.54
N THR A 97 -2.76 -23.30 19.77
CA THR A 97 -1.82 -23.97 20.69
C THR A 97 -0.43 -24.05 20.05
N TYR A 98 0.61 -24.31 20.86
CA TYR A 98 1.95 -24.58 20.33
C TYR A 98 1.95 -25.78 19.38
N GLU A 99 1.26 -26.86 19.75
CA GLU A 99 1.09 -28.04 18.90
C GLU A 99 0.50 -27.70 17.52
N LYS A 100 -0.58 -26.91 17.50
CA LYS A 100 -1.20 -26.48 16.23
C LYS A 100 -0.28 -25.56 15.43
N THR A 101 0.39 -24.64 16.12
CA THR A 101 1.32 -23.68 15.49
C THR A 101 2.48 -24.40 14.83
N PHE A 102 3.24 -25.23 15.56
CA PHE A 102 4.38 -25.95 14.99
C PHE A 102 3.99 -26.94 13.89
N ASN A 103 2.84 -27.61 13.98
CA ASN A 103 2.37 -28.45 12.89
C ASN A 103 2.04 -27.61 11.63
N THR A 104 1.45 -26.42 11.79
CA THR A 104 1.18 -25.48 10.68
C THR A 104 2.49 -24.99 10.05
N LEU A 105 3.47 -24.58 10.87
CA LEU A 105 4.77 -24.14 10.38
C LEU A 105 5.53 -25.26 9.65
N MET A 106 5.47 -26.49 10.15
CA MET A 106 6.07 -27.65 9.48
C MET A 106 5.38 -27.96 8.14
N ASP A 107 4.06 -27.80 8.09
CA ASP A 107 3.28 -27.97 6.86
C ASP A 107 3.63 -26.91 5.81
N ASN A 108 3.82 -25.66 6.24
CA ASN A 108 4.29 -24.56 5.40
C ASN A 108 5.71 -24.80 4.88
N LEU A 109 6.65 -25.20 5.74
CA LEU A 109 8.03 -25.52 5.33
C LEU A 109 8.05 -26.66 4.31
N THR A 110 7.24 -27.71 4.54
CA THR A 110 7.11 -28.82 3.59
C THR A 110 6.59 -28.33 2.23
N SER A 111 5.53 -27.53 2.25
CA SER A 111 4.92 -26.98 1.03
C SER A 111 5.91 -26.06 0.29
N ARG A 112 6.68 -25.24 1.01
CA ARG A 112 7.73 -24.40 0.44
C ARG A 112 8.79 -25.22 -0.30
N LYS A 113 9.34 -26.27 0.33
CA LYS A 113 10.35 -27.14 -0.32
C LYS A 113 9.81 -27.80 -1.59
N ILE A 114 8.56 -28.26 -1.58
CA ILE A 114 7.89 -28.81 -2.77
C ILE A 114 7.82 -27.75 -3.87
N MET A 115 7.32 -26.55 -3.56
CA MET A 115 7.16 -25.47 -4.53
C MET A 115 8.50 -25.02 -5.12
N VAL A 116 9.56 -24.93 -4.31
CA VAL A 116 10.91 -24.60 -4.78
C VAL A 116 11.44 -25.66 -5.74
N GLN A 117 11.38 -26.93 -5.37
CA GLN A 117 11.84 -28.02 -6.23
C GLN A 117 11.03 -28.08 -7.53
N TYR A 118 9.72 -27.83 -7.47
CA TYR A 118 8.87 -27.79 -8.67
C TYR A 118 9.21 -26.59 -9.56
N ALA A 119 9.39 -25.40 -8.99
CA ALA A 119 9.79 -24.21 -9.73
C ALA A 119 11.10 -24.44 -10.49
N MET A 120 12.09 -25.10 -9.86
CA MET A 120 13.34 -25.48 -10.54
C MET A 120 13.09 -26.41 -11.74
N ALA A 121 12.25 -27.44 -11.59
CA ALA A 121 11.89 -28.35 -12.68
C ALA A 121 11.14 -27.62 -13.82
N TYR A 122 10.22 -26.72 -13.46
CA TYR A 122 9.50 -25.85 -14.39
C TYR A 122 10.47 -25.01 -15.22
N TYR A 123 11.46 -24.35 -14.60
CA TYR A 123 12.43 -23.52 -15.34
C TYR A 123 13.31 -24.32 -16.29
N PHE A 124 13.75 -25.51 -15.89
CA PHE A 124 14.48 -26.41 -16.80
C PHE A 124 13.62 -26.83 -18.01
N ASP A 125 12.34 -27.15 -17.80
CA ASP A 125 11.43 -27.59 -18.88
C ASP A 125 11.00 -26.46 -19.82
N LYS A 126 10.61 -25.31 -19.25
CA LYS A 126 10.00 -24.19 -20.01
C LYS A 126 11.01 -23.21 -20.58
N HIS A 127 12.18 -23.11 -19.98
CA HIS A 127 13.20 -22.12 -20.36
C HIS A 127 14.59 -22.77 -20.55
N PRO A 128 14.71 -23.81 -21.40
CA PRO A 128 15.95 -24.59 -21.54
C PRO A 128 17.14 -23.78 -22.08
N ASP A 129 16.87 -22.69 -22.81
CA ASP A 129 17.91 -21.78 -23.33
C ASP A 129 18.56 -20.95 -22.21
N THR A 130 17.86 -20.73 -21.10
CA THR A 130 18.36 -20.01 -19.92
C THR A 130 18.82 -20.99 -18.84
N TYR A 131 18.05 -22.05 -18.60
CA TYR A 131 18.29 -23.01 -17.54
C TYR A 131 18.52 -24.41 -18.14
N SER A 132 19.75 -24.91 -18.04
CA SER A 132 20.09 -26.30 -18.42
C SER A 132 20.83 -27.01 -17.29
N VAL A 133 20.74 -28.33 -17.23
CA VAL A 133 21.47 -29.15 -16.24
C VAL A 133 22.99 -28.94 -16.35
N SER A 134 23.51 -28.84 -17.57
CA SER A 134 24.94 -28.55 -17.79
C SER A 134 25.33 -27.14 -17.34
N GLY A 135 24.49 -26.14 -17.63
CA GLY A 135 24.72 -24.75 -17.22
C GLY A 135 24.69 -24.61 -15.70
N TYR A 136 23.71 -25.24 -15.05
CA TYR A 136 23.60 -25.33 -13.60
C TYR A 136 24.87 -25.94 -12.99
N ASN A 137 25.30 -27.11 -13.44
CA ASN A 137 26.48 -27.78 -12.89
C ASN A 137 27.75 -26.94 -13.05
N ALA A 138 27.95 -26.33 -14.22
CA ALA A 138 29.09 -25.44 -14.48
C ALA A 138 29.06 -24.19 -13.58
N TYR A 139 27.87 -23.61 -13.36
CA TYR A 139 27.68 -22.48 -12.47
C TYR A 139 28.02 -22.84 -11.01
N ILE A 140 27.52 -23.97 -10.49
CA ILE A 140 27.81 -24.42 -9.13
C ILE A 140 29.30 -24.66 -8.92
N GLU A 141 29.97 -25.31 -9.88
CA GLU A 141 31.42 -25.52 -9.82
C GLU A 141 32.19 -24.20 -9.79
N SER A 142 31.80 -23.26 -10.66
CA SER A 142 32.39 -21.92 -10.73
C SER A 142 32.20 -21.13 -9.42
N GLU A 143 30.97 -21.02 -8.90
CA GLU A 143 30.71 -20.25 -7.67
C GLU A 143 31.44 -20.84 -6.46
N ARG A 144 31.46 -22.17 -6.32
CA ARG A 144 32.24 -22.83 -5.25
C ARG A 144 33.74 -22.53 -5.37
N GLY A 145 34.26 -22.44 -6.59
CA GLY A 145 35.64 -22.07 -6.85
C GLY A 145 35.99 -20.62 -6.49
N LYS A 146 35.00 -19.72 -6.46
CA LYS A 146 35.18 -18.30 -6.08
C LYS A 146 35.24 -18.08 -4.57
N VAL A 147 34.69 -18.99 -3.75
CA VAL A 147 34.73 -18.87 -2.29
C VAL A 147 36.13 -19.24 -1.78
N THR A 148 36.92 -18.22 -1.42
CA THR A 148 38.29 -18.43 -0.94
C THR A 148 38.40 -18.45 0.58
N ASP A 149 37.50 -17.78 1.29
CA ASP A 149 37.48 -17.70 2.75
C ASP A 149 37.06 -19.04 3.38
N GLU A 150 37.82 -19.55 4.35
CA GLU A 150 37.59 -20.88 4.95
C GLU A 150 36.32 -20.94 5.81
N THR A 151 35.86 -19.82 6.37
CA THR A 151 34.60 -19.76 7.12
C THR A 151 33.43 -19.81 6.14
N GLU A 152 33.46 -18.99 5.09
CA GLU A 152 32.43 -19.00 4.04
C GLU A 152 32.36 -20.36 3.33
N LYS A 153 33.49 -21.02 3.06
CA LYS A 153 33.51 -22.38 2.48
C LYS A 153 32.71 -23.37 3.32
N LYS A 154 32.81 -23.31 4.65
CA LYS A 154 32.05 -24.19 5.55
C LYS A 154 30.57 -23.86 5.52
N LEU A 155 30.21 -22.57 5.53
CA LEU A 155 28.83 -22.09 5.49
C LEU A 155 28.14 -22.50 4.18
N TYR A 156 28.76 -22.26 3.03
CA TYR A 156 28.24 -22.71 1.73
C TYR A 156 28.22 -24.24 1.56
N ALA A 157 29.11 -24.97 2.26
CA ALA A 157 29.05 -26.43 2.28
C ALA A 157 27.89 -26.96 3.16
N ALA A 158 27.53 -26.24 4.23
CA ALA A 158 26.37 -26.52 5.06
C ALA A 158 25.05 -26.09 4.38
N HIS A 159 25.11 -25.06 3.53
CA HIS A 159 23.98 -24.47 2.81
C HIS A 159 24.16 -24.49 1.28
N PRO A 160 24.31 -25.69 0.66
CA PRO A 160 24.54 -25.81 -0.78
C PRO A 160 23.36 -25.30 -1.64
N GLU A 161 22.17 -25.19 -1.06
CA GLU A 161 20.98 -24.62 -1.68
C GLU A 161 21.15 -23.16 -2.09
N ILE A 162 22.00 -22.37 -1.41
CA ILE A 162 22.16 -20.94 -1.71
C ILE A 162 22.63 -20.72 -3.15
N PHE A 163 23.67 -21.42 -3.60
CA PHE A 163 24.12 -21.29 -4.99
C PHE A 163 23.06 -21.77 -5.98
N THR A 164 22.30 -22.80 -5.60
CA THR A 164 21.21 -23.29 -6.45
C THR A 164 20.14 -22.22 -6.62
N LEU A 165 19.62 -21.67 -5.52
CA LEU A 165 18.60 -20.64 -5.55
C LEU A 165 19.10 -19.40 -6.30
N LYS A 166 20.37 -19.01 -6.08
CA LYS A 166 20.99 -17.88 -6.81
C LYS A 166 20.97 -18.11 -8.32
N TYR A 167 21.32 -19.29 -8.81
CA TYR A 167 21.27 -19.61 -10.25
C TYR A 167 19.88 -19.34 -10.85
N PHE A 168 18.82 -19.77 -10.16
CA PHE A 168 17.44 -19.56 -10.64
C PHE A 168 16.97 -18.11 -10.52
N LEU A 169 17.40 -17.39 -9.47
CA LEU A 169 17.09 -15.97 -9.23
C LEU A 169 17.97 -14.99 -10.02
N THR A 170 18.93 -15.49 -10.81
CA THR A 170 19.86 -14.68 -11.62
C THR A 170 19.81 -15.06 -13.10
N GLU A 171 18.65 -15.52 -13.58
CA GLU A 171 18.43 -15.88 -14.99
C GLU A 171 19.52 -16.82 -15.56
N GLY A 172 19.87 -17.85 -14.78
CA GLY A 172 20.90 -18.83 -15.17
C GLY A 172 22.33 -18.43 -14.76
N GLY A 173 22.49 -17.57 -13.75
CA GLY A 173 23.81 -17.13 -13.27
C GLY A 173 24.37 -15.91 -14.01
N LYS A 174 23.52 -15.13 -14.68
CA LYS A 174 23.88 -13.85 -15.30
C LYS A 174 24.13 -12.78 -14.24
N THR A 175 24.68 -11.65 -14.67
CA THR A 175 25.20 -10.60 -13.78
C THR A 175 24.72 -9.19 -14.10
N SER A 176 23.81 -9.04 -15.07
CA SER A 176 23.17 -7.74 -15.35
C SER A 176 22.25 -7.38 -14.18
N ALA A 177 22.10 -6.10 -13.84
CA ALA A 177 21.19 -5.67 -12.78
C ALA A 177 19.74 -6.14 -12.99
N GLU A 178 19.28 -6.16 -14.25
CA GLU A 178 17.97 -6.69 -14.63
C GLU A 178 17.83 -8.20 -14.41
N ASP A 179 18.92 -8.96 -14.60
CA ASP A 179 18.93 -10.41 -14.43
C ASP A 179 19.08 -10.79 -12.95
N THR A 180 19.66 -9.93 -12.10
CA THR A 180 19.92 -10.22 -10.67
C THR A 180 18.85 -9.66 -9.73
N ALA A 181 17.87 -8.91 -10.23
CA ALA A 181 16.90 -8.18 -9.42
C ALA A 181 16.16 -9.06 -8.39
N ASP A 182 15.76 -10.29 -8.75
CA ASP A 182 15.07 -11.19 -7.80
C ASP A 182 15.98 -11.64 -6.65
N TYR A 183 17.26 -11.89 -6.94
CA TYR A 183 18.27 -12.19 -5.93
C TYR A 183 18.58 -10.98 -5.05
N ASP A 184 18.81 -9.83 -5.67
CA ASP A 184 19.18 -8.60 -4.96
C ASP A 184 18.04 -8.11 -4.06
N ARG A 185 16.78 -8.23 -4.50
CA ARG A 185 15.58 -7.99 -3.66
C ARG A 185 15.53 -8.93 -2.46
N ALA A 186 15.81 -10.22 -2.63
CA ALA A 186 15.81 -11.17 -1.53
C ALA A 186 16.89 -10.85 -0.48
N VAL A 187 18.10 -10.48 -0.93
CA VAL A 187 19.21 -10.08 -0.06
C VAL A 187 18.90 -8.77 0.66
N TYR A 188 18.40 -7.76 -0.07
CA TYR A 188 17.96 -6.48 0.48
C TYR A 188 16.87 -6.68 1.54
N GLY A 189 15.84 -7.47 1.23
CA GLY A 189 14.75 -7.82 2.13
C GLY A 189 15.25 -8.44 3.43
N LEU A 190 16.16 -9.41 3.36
CA LEU A 190 16.81 -10.02 4.53
C LEU A 190 17.48 -8.96 5.41
N LYS A 191 18.39 -8.18 4.83
CA LYS A 191 19.16 -7.18 5.57
C LYS A 191 18.24 -6.11 6.19
N LYS A 192 17.21 -5.69 5.46
CA LYS A 192 16.19 -4.76 5.95
C LYS A 192 15.44 -5.33 7.15
N MET A 193 14.99 -6.58 7.08
CA MET A 193 14.31 -7.23 8.21
C MET A 193 15.20 -7.34 9.45
N ILE A 194 16.49 -7.64 9.28
CA ILE A 194 17.45 -7.68 10.40
C ILE A 194 17.58 -6.29 11.03
N ASN A 195 17.79 -5.24 10.22
CA ASN A 195 17.87 -3.86 10.72
C ASN A 195 16.59 -3.45 11.45
N ASN A 196 15.40 -3.76 10.90
CA ASN A 196 14.13 -3.47 11.56
C ASN A 196 14.00 -4.19 12.92
N SER A 197 14.49 -5.42 13.02
CA SER A 197 14.53 -6.17 14.29
C SER A 197 15.46 -5.51 15.29
N LEU A 198 16.65 -5.06 14.84
CA LEU A 198 17.59 -4.31 15.68
C LEU A 198 17.04 -2.95 16.09
N ASP A 199 16.33 -2.25 15.20
CA ASP A 199 15.66 -0.98 15.48
C ASP A 199 14.62 -1.16 16.59
N SER A 200 13.77 -2.19 16.48
CA SER A 200 12.76 -2.49 17.49
C SER A 200 13.36 -2.76 18.87
N VAL A 201 14.52 -3.41 18.94
CA VAL A 201 15.24 -3.64 20.20
C VAL A 201 15.92 -2.34 20.67
N GLU A 202 16.58 -1.60 19.78
CA GLU A 202 17.30 -0.36 20.12
C GLU A 202 16.37 0.72 20.69
N LYS A 203 15.11 0.80 20.23
CA LYS A 203 14.09 1.70 20.81
C LYS A 203 13.96 1.56 22.33
N THR A 204 14.23 0.39 22.90
CA THR A 204 14.18 0.19 24.37
C THR A 204 15.39 0.78 25.12
N TYR A 205 16.44 1.20 24.41
CA TYR A 205 17.69 1.74 24.96
C TYR A 205 17.94 3.19 24.64
N ILE A 206 17.36 3.68 23.54
CA ILE A 206 17.27 5.10 23.27
C ILE A 206 16.45 5.66 24.41
N LYS A 207 17.09 6.48 25.25
CA LYS A 207 16.33 7.26 26.21
C LYS A 207 15.50 8.19 25.34
N GLU A 208 14.18 8.04 25.40
CA GLU A 208 13.32 9.18 25.13
C GLU A 208 13.91 10.28 26.01
N GLU A 209 14.48 11.32 25.40
CA GLU A 209 14.50 12.58 26.13
C GLU A 209 13.04 12.79 26.48
N GLU A 210 12.73 12.99 27.76
CA GLU A 210 11.46 13.56 28.16
C GLU A 210 11.41 14.95 27.52
N ASP A 211 11.17 15.00 26.22
CA ASP A 211 10.53 16.14 25.59
C ASP A 211 9.11 16.09 26.14
N ASP A 212 8.99 16.57 27.38
CA ASP A 212 7.77 16.99 28.07
C ASP A 212 7.05 18.12 27.28
N GLU A 213 7.53 18.45 26.08
CA GLU A 213 6.79 19.16 25.05
C GLU A 213 6.28 18.16 24.02
N ASP A 214 5.30 17.35 24.41
CA ASP A 214 4.15 17.10 23.51
C ASP A 214 3.84 18.46 22.88
N ASP A 215 4.13 18.64 21.58
CA ASP A 215 3.74 19.87 20.90
C ASP A 215 2.22 19.96 21.02
N PRO A 216 1.66 20.85 21.87
CA PRO A 216 0.23 20.86 22.15
C PRO A 216 -0.57 21.33 20.91
N SER A 217 0.12 21.64 19.81
CA SER A 217 -0.45 22.02 18.52
C SER A 217 -0.57 20.88 17.49
N ALA A 218 -0.08 19.67 17.79
CA ALA A 218 -0.11 18.52 16.87
C ALA A 218 -1.51 17.89 16.75
N GLU A 219 -2.48 18.63 16.18
CA GLU A 219 -3.70 18.02 15.66
C GLU A 219 -3.30 16.99 14.59
N SER A 220 -3.65 15.71 14.72
CA SER A 220 -3.36 14.72 13.67
C SER A 220 -4.19 15.00 12.41
N ARG A 221 -3.53 15.08 11.24
CA ARG A 221 -4.19 15.32 9.95
C ARG A 221 -4.01 14.14 9.01
N THR A 222 -5.11 13.62 8.47
CA THR A 222 -5.11 12.56 7.46
C THR A 222 -4.25 12.94 6.26
N THR A 223 -3.32 12.07 5.87
CA THR A 223 -2.50 12.20 4.66
C THR A 223 -3.16 11.50 3.46
N PRO A 224 -2.75 11.84 2.22
CA PRO A 224 -3.05 11.01 1.06
C PRO A 224 -2.62 9.55 1.28
N THR A 225 -3.41 8.60 0.76
CA THR A 225 -3.02 7.18 0.75
C THR A 225 -1.72 7.00 -0.06
N GLY A 226 -0.83 6.13 0.41
CA GLY A 226 0.46 5.84 -0.24
C GLY A 226 1.63 6.74 0.19
N VAL A 227 1.39 7.75 1.04
CA VAL A 227 2.46 8.60 1.57
C VAL A 227 3.54 7.78 2.27
N GLY A 228 4.79 7.98 1.87
CA GLY A 228 5.95 7.26 2.41
C GLY A 228 5.96 5.75 2.16
N THR A 229 4.98 5.22 1.41
CA THR A 229 4.90 3.79 1.09
C THR A 229 5.95 3.45 0.05
N GLU A 230 6.88 2.57 0.42
CA GLU A 230 7.88 2.09 -0.51
C GLU A 230 7.28 1.09 -1.51
N THR A 231 7.75 1.13 -2.75
CA THR A 231 7.28 0.19 -3.77
C THR A 231 7.79 -1.22 -3.47
N GLU A 232 6.98 -2.25 -3.73
CA GLU A 232 7.34 -3.65 -3.45
C GLU A 232 8.58 -4.12 -4.22
N ASP A 233 8.84 -3.54 -5.40
CA ASP A 233 10.00 -3.87 -6.24
C ASP A 233 11.26 -3.09 -5.86
N TYR A 234 11.19 -2.13 -4.93
CA TYR A 234 12.35 -1.36 -4.53
C TYR A 234 13.39 -2.21 -3.82
N TYR A 235 14.65 -2.06 -4.22
CA TYR A 235 15.79 -2.59 -3.49
C TYR A 235 17.01 -1.66 -3.56
N ASP A 236 17.88 -1.82 -2.58
CA ASP A 236 19.18 -1.15 -2.54
C ASP A 236 20.28 -2.19 -2.35
N THR A 237 21.15 -2.34 -3.35
CA THR A 237 22.27 -3.27 -3.35
C THR A 237 23.36 -2.88 -2.36
N ASP A 238 23.44 -1.60 -2.00
CA ASP A 238 24.42 -1.07 -1.03
C ASP A 238 23.90 -1.14 0.42
N TYR A 239 22.66 -1.61 0.62
CA TYR A 239 22.08 -1.76 1.94
C TYR A 239 22.83 -2.82 2.74
N GLU A 240 23.22 -2.49 3.98
CA GLU A 240 23.95 -3.39 4.89
C GLU A 240 23.34 -3.45 6.29
N VAL A 241 23.62 -4.54 7.01
CA VAL A 241 23.19 -4.69 8.41
C VAL A 241 24.02 -3.74 9.29
N TYR A 242 23.36 -2.76 9.91
CA TYR A 242 24.00 -1.83 10.83
C TYR A 242 24.02 -2.43 12.25
N THR A 243 25.19 -2.93 12.66
CA THR A 243 25.40 -3.56 13.98
C THR A 243 25.97 -2.59 15.01
N GLY A 244 26.29 -1.35 14.60
CA GLY A 244 27.08 -0.40 15.39
C GLY A 244 28.57 -0.75 15.46
N ARG A 245 29.03 -1.85 14.83
CA ARG A 245 30.46 -2.13 14.65
C ARG A 245 30.99 -1.57 13.32
N ASN A 246 30.12 -1.49 12.32
CA ASN A 246 30.31 -0.81 11.04
C ASN A 246 29.81 0.65 11.07
N ALA A 247 30.21 1.44 10.08
CA ALA A 247 29.73 2.82 9.91
C ALA A 247 28.34 2.83 9.26
N ALA A 248 27.39 3.58 9.82
CA ALA A 248 26.04 3.69 9.25
C ALA A 248 26.03 4.29 7.84
N SER A 249 26.98 5.18 7.54
CA SER A 249 27.15 5.76 6.19
C SER A 249 27.58 4.74 5.13
N ALA A 250 27.92 3.51 5.54
CA ALA A 250 28.26 2.40 4.65
C ALA A 250 27.11 1.39 4.52
N CYS A 251 25.89 1.73 4.97
CA CYS A 251 24.71 0.87 4.94
C CYS A 251 23.65 1.31 3.92
N GLY A 252 24.07 1.91 2.80
CA GLY A 252 23.18 2.33 1.73
C GLY A 252 22.06 3.25 2.22
N SER A 253 20.82 2.87 1.92
CA SER A 253 19.59 3.60 2.20
C SER A 253 19.07 3.44 3.63
N TYR A 254 19.81 2.75 4.51
CA TYR A 254 19.45 2.58 5.91
C TYR A 254 19.50 3.93 6.65
N LYS A 255 18.41 4.26 7.36
CA LYS A 255 18.34 5.41 8.25
C LYS A 255 18.36 4.95 9.70
N ARG A 256 19.19 5.61 10.51
CA ARG A 256 19.26 5.33 11.95
C ARG A 256 18.03 5.90 12.63
N LEU A 257 17.57 5.23 13.68
CA LEU A 257 16.57 5.80 14.58
C LEU A 257 17.06 7.12 15.18
N ASP A 258 16.15 8.07 15.39
CA ASP A 258 16.47 9.28 16.14
C ASP A 258 16.97 8.92 17.56
N GLY A 259 17.94 9.68 18.05
CA GLY A 259 18.64 9.36 19.30
C GLY A 259 19.51 8.10 19.28
N SER A 260 19.58 7.35 18.17
CA SER A 260 20.51 6.22 18.04
C SER A 260 21.94 6.68 18.24
N THR A 261 22.74 5.86 18.92
CA THR A 261 24.20 5.97 19.01
C THR A 261 24.86 4.65 18.61
N GLN A 262 26.17 4.68 18.33
CA GLN A 262 26.93 3.44 18.11
C GLN A 262 26.76 2.45 19.27
N LYS A 263 26.69 2.97 20.51
CA LYS A 263 26.63 2.18 21.74
C LYS A 263 25.27 1.53 21.97
N THR A 264 24.18 2.27 21.74
CA THR A 264 22.82 1.74 21.82
C THR A 264 22.59 0.69 20.74
N ARG A 265 23.09 0.90 19.52
CA ARG A 265 23.03 -0.10 18.45
C ARG A 265 23.80 -1.37 18.77
N GLN A 266 25.04 -1.25 19.25
CA GLN A 266 25.84 -2.42 19.67
C GLN A 266 25.15 -3.22 20.77
N ARG A 267 24.45 -2.55 21.69
CA ARG A 267 23.67 -3.20 22.73
C ARG A 267 22.51 -4.00 22.12
N ALA A 268 21.71 -3.38 21.26
CA ALA A 268 20.62 -4.05 20.56
C ALA A 268 21.11 -5.27 19.76
N TYR A 269 22.24 -5.15 19.08
CA TYR A 269 22.86 -6.27 18.37
C TYR A 269 23.30 -7.40 19.30
N ASN A 270 23.92 -7.09 20.45
CA ASN A 270 24.32 -8.10 21.42
C ASN A 270 23.11 -8.83 22.04
N ASP A 271 22.00 -8.13 22.27
CA ASP A 271 20.77 -8.76 22.79
C ASP A 271 20.09 -9.64 21.75
N PHE A 272 20.11 -9.22 20.49
CA PHE A 272 19.70 -10.05 19.37
C PHE A 272 20.53 -11.34 19.30
N LEU A 273 21.86 -11.26 19.36
CA LEU A 273 22.75 -12.43 19.41
C LEU A 273 22.49 -13.32 20.63
N ALA A 274 22.26 -12.72 21.80
CA ALA A 274 21.94 -13.46 23.02
C ALA A 274 20.61 -14.21 22.90
N ASN A 275 19.63 -13.66 22.18
CA ASN A 275 18.37 -14.33 21.88
C ASN A 275 18.58 -15.54 20.94
N LEU A 276 19.35 -15.37 19.86
CA LEU A 276 19.71 -16.47 18.97
C LEU A 276 20.43 -17.61 19.72
N SER A 277 21.42 -17.27 20.54
CA SER A 277 22.16 -18.25 21.36
C SER A 277 21.25 -19.00 22.33
N ARG A 278 20.32 -18.30 23.02
CA ARG A 278 19.36 -18.91 23.94
C ARG A 278 18.41 -19.92 23.28
N ASN A 279 18.18 -19.77 21.98
CA ASN A 279 17.34 -20.67 21.19
C ASN A 279 18.15 -21.72 20.40
N GLY A 280 19.47 -21.81 20.64
CA GLY A 280 20.35 -22.75 19.92
C GLY A 280 20.55 -22.43 18.45
N LEU A 281 20.27 -21.18 18.04
CA LEU A 281 20.41 -20.71 16.66
C LEU A 281 21.81 -20.14 16.36
N LEU A 282 22.66 -20.03 17.38
CA LEU A 282 24.02 -19.51 17.29
C LEU A 282 25.00 -20.49 17.95
N GLY A 283 26.08 -20.84 17.25
CA GLY A 283 27.16 -21.70 17.75
C GLY A 283 28.35 -20.91 18.30
N ASP A 284 29.53 -21.55 18.35
CA ASP A 284 30.82 -20.94 18.75
C ASP A 284 31.47 -20.11 17.60
N GLU A 285 30.66 -19.38 16.84
CA GLU A 285 31.07 -18.64 15.64
C GLU A 285 31.44 -17.16 15.91
N ASP A 286 32.22 -16.54 15.02
CA ASP A 286 32.55 -15.11 15.11
C ASP A 286 31.35 -14.26 14.65
N THR A 287 30.79 -13.51 15.58
CA THR A 287 29.60 -12.66 15.37
C THR A 287 29.94 -11.22 15.02
N THR A 288 31.21 -10.91 14.71
CA THR A 288 31.62 -9.54 14.33
C THR A 288 31.06 -9.13 12.98
N ASP A 289 30.97 -10.08 12.05
CA ASP A 289 30.30 -9.92 10.76
C ASP A 289 29.09 -10.85 10.72
N PHE A 290 27.89 -10.27 10.87
CA PHE A 290 26.65 -11.04 10.90
C PHE A 290 26.41 -11.83 9.61
N THR A 291 26.95 -11.36 8.48
CA THR A 291 26.79 -12.05 7.19
C THR A 291 27.60 -13.35 7.11
N LYS A 292 28.47 -13.60 8.09
CA LYS A 292 29.30 -14.82 8.23
C LYS A 292 28.85 -15.73 9.37
N VAL A 293 27.62 -15.55 9.82
CA VAL A 293 26.97 -16.39 10.83
C VAL A 293 26.08 -17.41 10.12
N ASP A 294 26.04 -18.65 10.59
CA ASP A 294 25.26 -19.75 9.99
C ASP A 294 23.76 -19.43 9.95
N TYR A 295 23.24 -18.78 10.99
CA TYR A 295 21.87 -18.28 11.03
C TYR A 295 21.55 -17.31 9.87
N TYR A 296 22.52 -16.49 9.42
CA TYR A 296 22.30 -15.60 8.26
C TYR A 296 22.07 -16.42 6.98
N PHE A 297 22.78 -17.53 6.79
CA PHE A 297 22.60 -18.40 5.63
C PHE A 297 21.27 -19.15 5.65
N VAL A 298 20.79 -19.55 6.83
CA VAL A 298 19.43 -20.13 7.00
C VAL A 298 18.36 -19.13 6.56
N GLU A 299 18.45 -17.88 7.04
CA GLU A 299 17.47 -16.85 6.68
C GLU A 299 17.61 -16.42 5.22
N LEU A 300 18.83 -16.38 4.68
CA LEU A 300 19.08 -16.11 3.26
C LEU A 300 18.45 -17.18 2.37
N ALA A 301 18.63 -18.46 2.70
CA ALA A 301 17.96 -19.56 1.99
C ALA A 301 16.44 -19.37 2.03
N SER A 302 15.87 -19.09 3.21
CA SER A 302 14.43 -18.85 3.38
C SER A 302 13.92 -17.70 2.50
N GLN A 303 14.64 -16.57 2.44
CA GLN A 303 14.26 -15.44 1.59
C GLN A 303 14.39 -15.76 0.10
N MET A 304 15.45 -16.44 -0.30
CA MET A 304 15.66 -16.83 -1.70
C MET A 304 14.66 -17.90 -2.16
N GLU A 305 14.27 -18.83 -1.29
CA GLU A 305 13.18 -19.77 -1.57
C GLU A 305 11.86 -19.04 -1.82
N GLN A 306 11.52 -18.06 -0.98
CA GLN A 306 10.33 -17.25 -1.15
C GLN A 306 10.39 -16.41 -2.43
N ALA A 307 11.55 -15.82 -2.73
CA ALA A 307 11.76 -15.08 -3.98
C ALA A 307 11.57 -15.99 -5.20
N LEU A 308 12.07 -17.23 -5.17
CA LEU A 308 11.92 -18.16 -6.28
C LEU A 308 10.47 -18.60 -6.46
N ILE A 309 9.73 -18.82 -5.37
CA ILE A 309 8.30 -19.11 -5.41
C ILE A 309 7.52 -17.91 -5.97
N THR A 310 7.89 -16.69 -5.58
CA THR A 310 7.26 -15.45 -6.06
C THR A 310 7.51 -15.31 -7.56
N LYS A 311 8.77 -15.40 -8.00
CA LYS A 311 9.15 -15.40 -9.42
C LYS A 311 8.37 -16.44 -10.23
N TYR A 312 8.28 -17.68 -9.73
CA TYR A 312 7.51 -18.74 -10.38
C TYR A 312 6.01 -18.42 -10.46
N THR A 313 5.46 -17.85 -9.38
CA THR A 313 4.04 -17.46 -9.33
C THR A 313 3.74 -16.32 -10.29
N ASP A 314 4.64 -15.34 -10.41
CA ASP A 314 4.54 -14.24 -11.37
C ASP A 314 4.59 -14.78 -12.80
N ASP A 315 5.51 -15.70 -13.11
CA ASP A 315 5.62 -16.33 -14.43
C ASP A 315 4.35 -17.14 -14.78
N LEU A 316 3.74 -17.86 -13.82
CA LEU A 316 2.43 -18.49 -14.00
C LEU A 316 1.30 -17.47 -14.24
N GLY A 317 1.34 -16.33 -13.54
CA GLY A 317 0.42 -15.22 -13.74
C GLY A 317 0.53 -14.64 -15.15
N GLU A 318 1.75 -14.43 -15.63
CA GLU A 318 2.03 -14.02 -17.02
C GLU A 318 1.51 -15.04 -18.03
N GLU A 319 1.71 -16.34 -17.80
CA GLU A 319 1.17 -17.41 -18.66
C GLU A 319 -0.36 -17.42 -18.69
N ALA A 320 -1.02 -17.16 -17.55
CA ALA A 320 -2.47 -17.04 -17.47
C ALA A 320 -2.96 -15.83 -18.27
N ASN A 321 -2.27 -14.70 -18.12
CA ASN A 321 -2.67 -13.44 -18.71
C ASN A 321 -2.33 -13.33 -20.20
N ALA A 322 -1.34 -14.07 -20.70
CA ALA A 322 -1.10 -14.23 -22.13
C ALA A 322 -2.29 -14.89 -22.88
N LYS A 323 -3.22 -15.51 -22.16
CA LYS A 323 -4.45 -16.09 -22.72
C LYS A 323 -5.63 -15.11 -22.74
N LEU A 324 -5.49 -13.92 -22.13
CA LEU A 324 -6.50 -12.86 -22.16
C LEU A 324 -6.47 -12.18 -23.53
N THR A 325 -7.27 -12.73 -24.45
CA THR A 325 -7.49 -12.14 -25.77
C THR A 325 -8.52 -11.00 -25.70
N GLU A 326 -8.49 -10.11 -26.69
CA GLU A 326 -9.51 -9.07 -26.88
C GLU A 326 -10.93 -9.64 -26.77
N ALA A 327 -11.23 -10.68 -27.55
CA ALA A 327 -12.54 -11.33 -27.54
C ALA A 327 -12.97 -11.79 -26.14
N TYR A 328 -12.06 -12.40 -25.37
CA TYR A 328 -12.36 -12.86 -24.01
C TYR A 328 -12.68 -11.69 -23.08
N VAL A 329 -11.86 -10.65 -23.08
CA VAL A 329 -12.03 -9.50 -22.18
C VAL A 329 -13.28 -8.70 -22.55
N THR A 330 -13.54 -8.52 -23.85
CA THR A 330 -14.78 -7.91 -24.33
C THR A 330 -16.01 -8.73 -23.91
N ASP A 331 -15.95 -10.06 -23.98
CA ASP A 331 -17.05 -10.93 -23.51
C ASP A 331 -17.26 -10.83 -22.00
N GLN A 332 -16.19 -10.73 -21.19
CA GLN A 332 -16.30 -10.50 -19.74
C GLN A 332 -16.93 -9.14 -19.43
N TYR A 333 -16.53 -8.09 -20.15
CA TYR A 333 -17.11 -6.76 -20.01
C TYR A 333 -18.61 -6.78 -20.34
N ASN A 334 -18.98 -7.40 -21.47
CA ASN A 334 -20.39 -7.51 -21.88
C ASN A 334 -21.22 -8.31 -20.87
N ALA A 335 -20.66 -9.37 -20.29
CA ALA A 335 -21.30 -10.15 -19.24
C ALA A 335 -21.51 -9.34 -17.95
N LEU A 336 -20.50 -8.54 -17.55
CA LEU A 336 -20.61 -7.62 -16.41
C LEU A 336 -21.70 -6.57 -16.66
N LEU A 337 -21.69 -5.97 -17.84
CA LEU A 337 -22.67 -4.97 -18.26
C LEU A 337 -24.11 -5.51 -18.19
N GLU A 338 -24.35 -6.67 -18.79
CA GLU A 338 -25.68 -7.29 -18.79
C GLU A 338 -26.10 -7.74 -17.38
N SER A 339 -25.15 -8.20 -16.55
CA SER A 339 -25.40 -8.52 -15.14
C SER A 339 -25.84 -7.28 -14.35
N GLN A 340 -25.07 -6.19 -14.42
CA GLN A 340 -25.39 -4.93 -13.77
C GLN A 340 -26.72 -4.35 -14.25
N LYS A 341 -26.98 -4.40 -15.56
CA LYS A 341 -28.26 -3.97 -16.13
C LYS A 341 -29.44 -4.72 -15.54
N ASN A 342 -29.35 -6.05 -15.41
CA ASN A 342 -30.42 -6.87 -14.84
C ASN A 342 -30.61 -6.59 -13.34
N ILE A 343 -29.53 -6.46 -12.58
CA ILE A 343 -29.59 -6.20 -11.13
C ILE A 343 -30.12 -4.80 -10.85
N TYR A 344 -29.52 -3.76 -11.44
CA TYR A 344 -29.79 -2.36 -11.11
C TYR A 344 -31.13 -1.87 -11.65
N SER A 345 -31.63 -2.45 -12.74
CA SER A 345 -32.99 -2.16 -13.23
C SER A 345 -34.07 -2.75 -12.32
N ALA A 346 -33.76 -3.80 -11.56
CA ALA A 346 -34.69 -4.45 -10.64
C ALA A 346 -34.57 -3.94 -9.19
N ASP A 347 -33.36 -3.54 -8.76
CA ASP A 347 -33.06 -3.08 -7.41
C ASP A 347 -32.18 -1.83 -7.42
N GLN A 348 -32.81 -0.69 -7.11
CA GLN A 348 -32.12 0.59 -6.99
C GLN A 348 -31.13 0.62 -5.81
N SER A 349 -31.40 -0.10 -4.72
CA SER A 349 -30.53 -0.10 -3.54
C SER A 349 -29.19 -0.80 -3.85
N ALA A 350 -29.23 -1.83 -4.71
CA ALA A 350 -28.02 -2.50 -5.19
C ALA A 350 -27.12 -1.54 -6.01
N PHE A 351 -27.73 -0.69 -6.84
CA PHE A 351 -27.01 0.34 -7.59
C PHE A 351 -26.40 1.42 -6.67
N GLU A 352 -27.18 1.94 -5.72
CA GLU A 352 -26.71 2.94 -4.75
C GLU A 352 -25.55 2.39 -3.89
N THR A 353 -25.64 1.12 -3.50
CA THR A 353 -24.56 0.44 -2.77
C THR A 353 -23.30 0.33 -3.62
N GLN A 354 -23.42 -0.11 -4.88
CA GLN A 354 -22.25 -0.28 -5.75
C GLN A 354 -21.58 1.06 -6.09
N ILE A 355 -22.35 2.11 -6.36
CA ILE A 355 -21.78 3.45 -6.60
C ILE A 355 -20.95 3.91 -5.40
N GLY A 356 -21.38 3.62 -4.17
CA GLY A 356 -20.62 3.94 -2.95
C GLY A 356 -19.31 3.15 -2.79
N ASN A 357 -19.15 2.07 -3.56
CA ASN A 357 -17.99 1.16 -3.54
C ASN A 357 -17.15 1.24 -4.83
N VAL A 358 -17.32 2.29 -5.65
CA VAL A 358 -16.50 2.48 -6.86
C VAL A 358 -15.05 2.80 -6.46
N SER A 359 -14.11 2.10 -7.10
CA SER A 359 -12.66 2.23 -6.94
C SER A 359 -11.96 2.00 -8.29
N ASP A 360 -10.63 1.96 -8.26
CA ASP A 360 -9.76 1.60 -9.39
C ASP A 360 -9.84 0.12 -9.78
N ASP A 361 -10.46 -0.74 -8.95
CA ASP A 361 -10.69 -2.17 -9.22
C ASP A 361 -12.17 -2.60 -9.18
N SER A 362 -13.10 -1.68 -8.87
CA SER A 362 -14.54 -1.92 -8.73
C SER A 362 -15.35 -0.89 -9.51
N PHE A 363 -16.10 -1.34 -10.52
CA PHE A 363 -16.70 -0.47 -11.52
C PHE A 363 -18.23 -0.52 -11.55
N VAL A 364 -18.86 0.61 -11.89
CA VAL A 364 -20.27 0.70 -12.29
C VAL A 364 -20.30 1.01 -13.78
N VAL A 365 -20.59 0.00 -14.60
CA VAL A 365 -20.60 0.09 -16.07
C VAL A 365 -22.00 0.34 -16.65
N TYR A 366 -23.05 0.16 -15.85
CA TYR A 366 -24.43 0.48 -16.21
C TYR A 366 -25.09 1.40 -15.19
N SER A 367 -25.74 2.46 -15.67
CA SER A 367 -26.62 3.31 -14.86
C SER A 367 -28.09 3.08 -15.23
N PRO A 368 -28.97 2.69 -14.28
CA PRO A 368 -30.40 2.61 -14.52
C PRO A 368 -31.08 3.99 -14.54
N LYS A 369 -30.39 5.06 -14.12
CA LYS A 369 -30.98 6.39 -13.94
C LYS A 369 -29.97 7.53 -14.00
N GLU A 370 -30.39 8.66 -14.59
CA GLU A 370 -29.65 9.92 -14.58
C GLU A 370 -29.67 10.63 -13.20
N GLY A 371 -28.71 11.54 -13.01
CA GLY A 371 -28.69 12.47 -11.87
C GLY A 371 -27.94 11.97 -10.63
N PHE A 372 -27.29 10.82 -10.72
CA PHE A 372 -26.25 10.40 -9.78
C PHE A 372 -24.92 11.04 -10.17
N GLY A 373 -24.04 11.23 -9.21
CA GLY A 373 -22.70 11.73 -9.47
C GLY A 373 -21.83 11.72 -8.22
N PHE A 374 -20.62 12.22 -8.37
CA PHE A 374 -19.66 12.34 -7.30
C PHE A 374 -19.20 13.78 -7.13
N VAL A 375 -18.99 14.17 -5.87
CA VAL A 375 -18.54 15.52 -5.53
C VAL A 375 -17.41 15.51 -4.51
N TYR A 376 -16.47 16.43 -4.68
CA TYR A 376 -15.57 16.84 -3.61
C TYR A 376 -16.22 17.99 -2.83
N ASN A 377 -16.21 17.89 -1.51
CA ASN A 377 -16.74 18.85 -0.55
C ASN A 377 -15.63 19.41 0.33
N ILE A 378 -15.36 20.71 0.19
CA ILE A 378 -14.46 21.44 1.09
C ILE A 378 -15.33 22.23 2.08
N LEU A 379 -15.33 21.78 3.33
CA LEU A 379 -16.04 22.45 4.42
C LEU A 379 -15.12 23.48 5.08
N LEU A 380 -15.46 24.76 4.95
CA LEU A 380 -14.90 25.84 5.76
C LEU A 380 -15.83 26.06 6.97
N PRO A 381 -15.45 25.57 8.16
CA PRO A 381 -16.39 25.47 9.27
C PRO A 381 -16.61 26.80 9.98
N PHE A 382 -17.72 26.90 10.69
CA PHE A 382 -17.87 27.88 11.76
C PHE A 382 -16.77 27.69 12.82
N SER A 383 -16.24 28.81 13.32
CA SER A 383 -15.40 28.80 14.53
C SER A 383 -16.18 28.27 15.74
N LYS A 384 -15.47 27.82 16.78
CA LYS A 384 -16.09 27.38 18.05
C LYS A 384 -17.11 28.40 18.59
N THR A 385 -16.79 29.69 18.52
CA THR A 385 -17.69 30.77 18.95
C THR A 385 -18.92 30.90 18.04
N GLN A 386 -18.75 30.84 16.72
CA GLN A 386 -19.89 30.87 15.78
C GLN A 386 -20.80 29.65 15.96
N THR A 387 -20.23 28.44 16.16
CA THR A 387 -21.00 27.23 16.42
C THR A 387 -21.81 27.33 17.72
N GLN A 388 -21.22 27.90 18.77
CA GLN A 388 -21.94 28.18 20.03
C GLN A 388 -23.08 29.17 19.83
N LEU A 389 -22.84 30.28 19.11
CA LEU A 389 -23.86 31.27 18.79
C LEU A 389 -24.99 30.66 17.95
N LEU A 390 -24.66 29.92 16.90
CA LEU A 390 -25.66 29.22 16.07
C LEU A 390 -26.51 28.27 16.91
N SER A 391 -25.88 27.52 17.84
CA SER A 391 -26.59 26.63 18.75
C SER A 391 -27.59 27.38 19.66
N THR A 392 -27.32 28.65 20.02
CA THR A 392 -28.32 29.45 20.75
C THR A 392 -29.54 29.76 19.90
N TYR A 393 -29.35 30.09 18.62
CA TYR A 393 -30.43 30.35 17.67
C TYR A 393 -31.24 29.08 17.36
N THR A 394 -30.57 27.95 17.16
CA THR A 394 -31.22 26.66 16.90
C THR A 394 -32.14 26.22 18.05
N ASN A 395 -31.78 26.55 19.29
CA ASN A 395 -32.54 26.16 20.48
C ASN A 395 -33.60 27.19 20.92
N ASP A 396 -33.68 28.34 20.24
CA ASP A 396 -34.68 29.36 20.54
C ASP A 396 -36.04 28.99 19.93
N LYS A 397 -36.99 28.60 20.79
CA LYS A 397 -38.35 28.21 20.37
C LYS A 397 -39.20 29.37 19.88
N GLY A 398 -38.79 30.61 20.12
CA GLY A 398 -39.46 31.82 19.66
C GLY A 398 -38.99 32.31 18.29
N LEU A 399 -37.88 31.78 17.79
CA LEU A 399 -37.25 32.23 16.55
C LEU A 399 -37.90 31.56 15.33
N GLU A 400 -38.36 32.34 14.37
CA GLU A 400 -38.84 31.78 13.11
C GLU A 400 -37.67 31.22 12.28
N LYS A 401 -37.93 30.19 11.47
CA LYS A 401 -36.87 29.56 10.66
C LYS A 401 -36.22 30.51 9.65
N ARG A 402 -36.98 31.51 9.15
CA ARG A 402 -36.45 32.58 8.28
C ARG A 402 -35.45 33.47 9.02
N GLU A 403 -35.77 33.83 10.26
CA GLU A 403 -34.90 34.62 11.13
C GLU A 403 -33.65 33.82 11.52
N PHE A 404 -33.79 32.52 11.80
CA PHE A 404 -32.65 31.62 12.00
C PHE A 404 -31.68 31.65 10.82
N TYR A 405 -32.18 31.55 9.58
CA TYR A 405 -31.33 31.56 8.39
C TYR A 405 -30.67 32.92 8.15
N GLN A 406 -31.33 34.03 8.46
CA GLN A 406 -30.69 35.34 8.48
C GLN A 406 -29.55 35.41 9.50
N LYS A 407 -29.77 34.92 10.74
CA LYS A 407 -28.72 34.86 11.76
C LYS A 407 -27.55 33.96 11.37
N ARG A 408 -27.82 32.83 10.71
CA ARG A 408 -26.76 31.98 10.15
C ARG A 408 -25.97 32.72 9.07
N ALA A 409 -26.65 33.47 8.18
CA ALA A 409 -25.99 34.28 7.16
C ALA A 409 -25.07 35.36 7.77
N GLU A 410 -25.51 36.05 8.83
CA GLU A 410 -24.68 37.02 9.59
C GLU A 410 -23.42 36.35 10.17
N LEU A 411 -23.52 35.12 10.66
CA LEU A 411 -22.35 34.35 11.14
C LEU A 411 -21.41 33.95 9.99
N LEU A 412 -21.96 33.56 8.84
CA LEU A 412 -21.20 33.09 7.67
C LEU A 412 -20.29 34.15 7.05
N GLU A 413 -20.68 35.44 7.12
CA GLU A 413 -19.84 36.57 6.69
C GLU A 413 -18.48 36.61 7.40
N ASN A 414 -18.42 36.03 8.60
CA ASN A 414 -17.24 36.04 9.46
C ASN A 414 -16.50 34.70 9.51
N VAL A 415 -16.91 33.70 8.71
CA VAL A 415 -16.19 32.42 8.61
C VAL A 415 -14.79 32.66 8.02
N LYS A 416 -13.78 32.07 8.67
CA LYS A 416 -12.37 32.14 8.29
C LYS A 416 -11.81 30.74 8.14
N GLY A 417 -11.57 30.32 6.90
CA GLY A 417 -10.83 29.09 6.60
C GLY A 417 -9.35 29.25 6.96
N LYS A 418 -8.68 28.13 7.23
CA LYS A 418 -7.25 28.04 7.56
C LYS A 418 -6.67 26.81 6.91
N ASP A 419 -5.41 26.87 6.50
CA ASP A 419 -4.67 25.68 6.07
C ASP A 419 -4.35 24.81 7.29
N LEU A 420 -4.90 23.59 7.29
CA LEU A 420 -4.86 22.62 8.37
C LEU A 420 -3.63 21.70 8.28
N ARG A 421 -2.76 21.88 7.28
CA ARG A 421 -1.54 21.07 7.08
C ARG A 421 -0.39 21.44 8.01
N ALA A 422 -0.59 22.35 8.97
CA ALA A 422 0.39 22.61 10.03
C ALA A 422 0.80 21.31 10.76
N ALA A 423 -0.15 20.37 10.87
CA ALA A 423 0.03 19.02 11.40
C ALA A 423 1.03 18.13 10.65
N TRP A 424 1.40 18.50 9.42
CA TRP A 424 2.34 17.74 8.59
C TRP A 424 3.79 18.23 8.74
N PHE A 425 4.00 19.30 9.52
CA PHE A 425 5.32 19.73 9.93
C PHE A 425 5.66 19.03 11.24
N SER A 426 6.81 18.37 11.28
CA SER A 426 7.31 17.70 12.49
C SER A 426 8.81 17.84 12.58
N LYS A 427 9.34 17.84 13.81
CA LYS A 427 10.78 17.67 14.03
C LYS A 427 11.22 16.23 13.76
N ASP A 428 10.32 15.27 13.98
CA ASP A 428 10.55 13.85 13.73
C ASP A 428 10.41 13.57 12.24
N GLU A 429 11.46 13.02 11.65
CA GLU A 429 11.57 12.76 10.22
C GLU A 429 10.49 11.78 9.72
N ASP A 430 10.08 10.82 10.56
CA ASP A 430 9.07 9.81 10.18
C ASP A 430 7.66 10.41 10.10
N SER A 431 7.43 11.55 10.75
CA SER A 431 6.16 12.26 10.78
C SER A 431 6.20 13.65 10.12
N ASN A 432 7.36 14.05 9.59
CA ASN A 432 7.53 15.30 8.85
C ASN A 432 7.30 15.06 7.36
N TYR A 433 6.16 15.52 6.86
CA TYR A 433 5.82 15.41 5.45
C TYR A 433 6.13 16.69 4.66
N ALA A 434 6.54 17.77 5.33
CA ALA A 434 6.84 19.05 4.71
C ALA A 434 8.32 19.15 4.28
N TYR A 435 8.56 19.82 3.15
CA TYR A 435 9.88 20.15 2.64
C TYR A 435 9.91 21.58 2.09
N GLU A 436 11.08 22.21 2.16
CA GLU A 436 11.29 23.55 1.62
C GLU A 436 11.59 23.44 0.12
N ALA A 437 10.70 23.95 -0.73
CA ALA A 437 10.83 23.93 -2.17
C ALA A 437 11.72 25.08 -2.69
N GLU A 438 12.37 24.86 -3.83
CA GLU A 438 13.11 25.91 -4.53
C GLU A 438 12.14 27.00 -5.05
N ALA A 439 12.60 28.25 -5.04
CA ALA A 439 11.75 29.39 -5.40
C ALA A 439 11.39 29.36 -6.90
N GLY A 440 10.11 29.18 -7.22
CA GLY A 440 9.58 29.37 -8.58
C GLY A 440 8.66 28.27 -9.11
N ASP A 441 8.62 27.10 -8.46
CA ASP A 441 7.96 25.89 -8.98
C ASP A 441 6.74 25.46 -8.15
N TYR A 442 5.92 26.42 -7.69
CA TYR A 442 4.67 26.13 -6.98
C TYR A 442 3.68 27.31 -6.96
N TYR A 443 2.43 27.02 -6.63
CA TYR A 443 1.39 28.02 -6.38
C TYR A 443 1.33 28.46 -4.91
N GLY A 444 1.17 29.76 -4.70
CA GLY A 444 1.13 30.39 -3.39
C GLY A 444 2.43 31.14 -3.08
N ASN A 445 2.33 32.18 -2.23
CA ASN A 445 3.46 33.03 -1.89
C ASN A 445 3.60 33.29 -0.37
N ALA A 446 2.76 32.65 0.44
CA ALA A 446 2.78 32.79 1.88
C ALA A 446 3.99 32.08 2.53
N SER A 447 4.39 30.95 1.94
CA SER A 447 5.59 30.19 2.29
C SER A 447 6.16 29.50 1.03
N ASN A 448 7.30 28.83 1.20
CA ASN A 448 7.93 27.95 0.21
C ASN A 448 7.87 26.46 0.61
N TYR A 449 6.96 26.09 1.52
CA TYR A 449 6.85 24.71 1.96
C TYR A 449 5.79 23.94 1.17
N LEU A 450 6.22 22.83 0.57
CA LEU A 450 5.40 21.81 -0.08
C LEU A 450 5.41 20.52 0.75
N PHE A 451 4.68 19.51 0.28
CA PHE A 451 4.50 18.25 1.01
C PHE A 451 4.78 17.03 0.15
N PHE A 452 5.22 15.95 0.80
CA PHE A 452 5.43 14.61 0.21
C PHE A 452 6.52 14.54 -0.88
N GLU A 453 7.65 15.23 -0.69
CA GLU A 453 8.80 15.27 -1.61
C GLU A 453 9.17 13.89 -2.16
N ASN A 454 9.27 12.89 -1.28
CA ASN A 454 9.66 11.53 -1.63
C ASN A 454 8.69 10.90 -2.65
N ASN A 455 7.39 11.02 -2.44
CA ASN A 455 6.40 10.49 -3.39
C ASN A 455 6.38 11.28 -4.71
N LEU A 456 6.71 12.57 -4.69
CA LEU A 456 6.73 13.41 -5.89
C LEU A 456 8.00 13.25 -6.74
N THR A 457 9.15 12.95 -6.10
CA THR A 457 10.47 12.99 -6.77
C THR A 457 11.14 11.62 -6.92
N LYS A 458 10.71 10.60 -6.17
CA LYS A 458 11.35 9.26 -6.13
C LYS A 458 10.36 8.14 -6.44
N SER A 459 9.35 8.44 -7.25
CA SER A 459 8.29 7.50 -7.66
C SER A 459 8.35 7.09 -9.14
N ASP A 460 9.38 7.55 -9.86
CA ASP A 460 9.62 7.21 -11.27
C ASP A 460 10.90 6.35 -11.44
N GLY A 461 10.91 5.53 -12.49
CA GLY A 461 12.02 4.64 -12.86
C GLY A 461 11.81 3.16 -12.48
N ASP A 462 12.67 2.28 -13.01
CA ASP A 462 12.55 0.82 -12.87
C ASP A 462 12.79 0.30 -11.43
N ASN A 463 13.41 1.14 -10.58
CA ASN A 463 13.63 0.88 -9.15
C ASN A 463 13.14 2.07 -8.32
N ALA A 464 11.96 2.59 -8.64
CA ALA A 464 11.32 3.69 -7.92
C ALA A 464 11.14 3.32 -6.44
N ARG A 465 11.55 4.20 -5.53
CA ARG A 465 11.50 3.91 -4.09
C ARG A 465 10.10 4.04 -3.52
N TYR A 466 9.33 5.07 -3.90
CA TYR A 466 8.04 5.37 -3.29
C TYR A 466 6.89 5.28 -4.29
N GLU A 467 5.69 4.93 -3.80
CA GLU A 467 4.48 4.92 -4.62
C GLU A 467 4.08 6.34 -5.04
N LYS A 468 3.50 6.47 -6.24
CA LYS A 468 2.91 7.73 -6.70
C LYS A 468 1.64 8.03 -5.89
N LEU A 469 1.44 9.29 -5.52
CA LEU A 469 0.17 9.71 -4.92
C LEU A 469 -0.91 9.82 -6.00
N GLY A 470 -2.01 9.08 -5.82
CA GLY A 470 -3.17 9.18 -6.69
C GLY A 470 -3.92 10.51 -6.48
N GLN A 471 -4.28 11.19 -7.57
CA GLN A 471 -5.10 12.42 -7.57
C GLN A 471 -4.61 13.49 -6.57
N TYR A 472 -3.30 13.76 -6.55
CA TYR A 472 -2.70 14.81 -5.73
C TYR A 472 -1.73 15.62 -6.61
N TYR A 473 -1.93 16.94 -6.71
CA TYR A 473 -1.15 17.76 -7.63
C TYR A 473 0.23 18.10 -7.04
N GLY A 474 0.30 18.52 -5.77
CA GLY A 474 1.53 18.62 -4.99
C GLY A 474 2.29 19.93 -5.13
N GLU A 475 1.68 20.95 -5.75
CA GLU A 475 2.28 22.26 -5.97
C GLU A 475 1.53 23.39 -5.21
N TYR A 476 0.73 23.05 -4.19
CA TYR A 476 0.06 24.04 -3.35
C TYR A 476 0.84 24.31 -2.06
N ALA A 477 1.59 25.41 -2.03
CA ALA A 477 2.36 25.80 -0.85
C ALA A 477 1.48 26.01 0.39
N TYR A 478 2.05 25.77 1.55
CA TYR A 478 1.37 26.04 2.82
C TYR A 478 0.94 27.51 2.93
N ASN A 479 -0.36 27.75 3.10
CA ASN A 479 -0.91 29.11 3.20
C ASN A 479 -0.78 29.65 4.64
N GLY A 480 0.44 30.05 4.99
CA GLY A 480 0.75 30.61 6.29
C GLY A 480 2.23 30.93 6.43
N ALA A 481 2.60 31.52 7.57
CA ALA A 481 4.00 31.71 7.92
C ALA A 481 4.55 30.43 8.59
N VAL A 482 5.75 30.02 8.20
CA VAL A 482 6.48 28.90 8.81
C VAL A 482 7.82 29.42 9.30
N THR A 483 8.18 29.11 10.54
CA THR A 483 9.53 29.34 11.08
C THR A 483 10.04 28.05 11.69
N LYS A 484 11.30 27.70 11.38
CA LYS A 484 12.01 26.57 11.99
C LYS A 484 13.06 27.12 12.97
N ASP A 485 13.07 26.64 14.20
CA ASP A 485 14.08 27.03 15.19
C ASP A 485 15.38 26.22 15.08
N GLU A 486 16.35 26.53 15.96
CA GLU A 486 17.67 25.87 15.98
C GLU A 486 17.58 24.37 16.32
N ASP A 487 16.54 23.97 17.06
CA ASP A 487 16.27 22.58 17.44
C ASP A 487 15.44 21.84 16.37
N GLY A 488 15.11 22.51 15.27
CA GLY A 488 14.40 21.94 14.13
C GLY A 488 12.89 21.87 14.29
N LYS A 489 12.33 22.44 15.37
CA LYS A 489 10.89 22.51 15.61
C LYS A 489 10.26 23.58 14.73
N TYR A 490 9.12 23.26 14.14
CA TYR A 490 8.36 24.16 13.28
C TYR A 490 7.31 24.92 14.08
N THR A 491 7.20 26.22 13.83
CA THR A 491 6.05 27.03 14.24
C THR A 491 5.30 27.46 12.99
N CYS A 492 4.08 26.95 12.85
CA CYS A 492 3.21 27.23 11.71
C CYS A 492 2.08 28.17 12.11
N LYS A 493 1.91 29.27 11.38
CA LYS A 493 0.81 30.21 11.57
C LYS A 493 0.00 30.32 10.28
N PRO A 494 -1.15 29.62 10.16
CA PRO A 494 -1.96 29.68 8.96
C PRO A 494 -2.56 31.08 8.76
N ASN A 495 -2.68 31.49 7.50
CA ASN A 495 -3.43 32.68 7.13
C ASN A 495 -4.94 32.41 7.22
N GLU A 496 -5.70 33.46 7.51
CA GLU A 496 -7.17 33.40 7.53
C GLU A 496 -7.74 33.83 6.18
N ILE A 497 -8.63 33.00 5.63
CA ILE A 497 -9.25 33.26 4.33
C ILE A 497 -10.77 33.29 4.41
N THR A 498 -11.41 34.27 3.75
CA THR A 498 -12.87 34.30 3.59
C THR A 498 -13.29 33.34 2.48
N ILE A 499 -14.59 33.05 2.38
CA ILE A 499 -15.11 32.24 1.27
C ILE A 499 -14.76 32.83 -0.11
N ASP A 500 -14.86 34.16 -0.27
CA ASP A 500 -14.46 34.83 -1.53
C ASP A 500 -12.96 34.73 -1.80
N GLY A 501 -12.13 34.86 -0.76
CA GLY A 501 -10.68 34.68 -0.88
C GLY A 501 -10.34 33.24 -1.30
N PHE A 502 -10.99 32.26 -0.69
CA PHE A 502 -10.77 30.84 -0.99
C PHE A 502 -11.16 30.51 -2.43
N LEU A 503 -12.29 31.02 -2.91
CA LEU A 503 -12.69 30.86 -4.32
C LEU A 503 -11.63 31.46 -5.27
N GLY A 504 -11.08 32.63 -4.93
CA GLY A 504 -9.99 33.24 -5.70
C GLY A 504 -8.70 32.40 -5.68
N GLU A 505 -8.33 31.83 -4.53
CA GLU A 505 -7.17 30.93 -4.42
C GLU A 505 -7.39 29.63 -5.20
N MET A 506 -8.56 29.01 -5.08
CA MET A 506 -8.93 27.78 -5.80
C MET A 506 -8.91 27.99 -7.32
N GLU A 507 -9.58 29.03 -7.83
CA GLU A 507 -9.60 29.34 -9.27
C GLU A 507 -8.19 29.72 -9.79
N GLY A 508 -7.42 30.44 -8.98
CA GLY A 508 -6.04 30.78 -9.31
C GLY A 508 -5.12 29.56 -9.36
N TYR A 509 -5.31 28.59 -8.47
CA TYR A 509 -4.52 27.36 -8.46
C TYR A 509 -4.89 26.43 -9.63
N LEU A 510 -6.18 26.28 -9.93
CA LEU A 510 -6.64 25.60 -11.13
C LEU A 510 -6.03 26.23 -12.40
N LYS A 511 -5.96 27.57 -12.45
CA LYS A 511 -5.32 28.29 -13.55
C LYS A 511 -3.81 28.05 -13.63
N TYR A 512 -3.14 28.01 -12.49
CA TYR A 512 -1.72 27.66 -12.42
C TYR A 512 -1.47 26.24 -12.97
N ALA A 513 -2.37 25.30 -12.66
CA ALA A 513 -2.36 23.94 -13.21
C ALA A 513 -2.77 23.85 -14.70
N GLY A 514 -2.90 24.97 -15.40
CA GLY A 514 -3.20 25.02 -16.84
C GLY A 514 -4.68 25.01 -17.21
N LEU A 515 -5.59 25.04 -16.23
CA LEU A 515 -7.04 24.98 -16.47
C LEU A 515 -7.68 26.36 -16.53
N THR A 516 -8.93 26.44 -16.99
CA THR A 516 -9.73 27.68 -16.91
C THR A 516 -10.91 27.45 -15.98
N ALA A 517 -10.96 28.20 -14.88
CA ALA A 517 -12.05 28.19 -13.92
C ALA A 517 -12.58 29.62 -13.70
N SER A 518 -13.89 29.76 -13.66
CA SER A 518 -14.52 31.05 -13.33
C SER A 518 -15.96 30.84 -12.86
N GLY A 519 -16.41 31.69 -11.94
CA GLY A 519 -17.81 31.76 -11.55
C GLY A 519 -18.26 33.14 -11.12
N SER A 520 -19.42 33.18 -10.46
CA SER A 520 -19.97 34.40 -9.89
C SER A 520 -20.94 34.12 -8.74
N LYS A 521 -21.15 35.14 -7.91
CA LYS A 521 -22.19 35.11 -6.87
C LYS A 521 -23.57 35.05 -7.51
N LYS A 522 -24.44 34.19 -6.99
CA LYS A 522 -25.81 34.05 -7.49
C LYS A 522 -26.64 35.25 -7.03
N SER A 523 -27.29 35.91 -7.98
CA SER A 523 -28.23 37.01 -7.68
C SER A 523 -29.46 36.56 -6.89
N THR A 524 -29.74 35.25 -6.88
CA THR A 524 -30.84 34.62 -6.14
C THR A 524 -30.48 34.30 -4.69
N TYR A 525 -29.21 34.44 -4.27
CA TYR A 525 -28.80 34.19 -2.90
C TYR A 525 -29.47 35.18 -1.94
N VAL A 526 -30.13 34.66 -0.91
CA VAL A 526 -30.88 35.46 0.07
C VAL A 526 -30.21 35.39 1.44
N THR A 527 -30.09 36.53 2.12
CA THR A 527 -29.60 36.63 3.50
C THR A 527 -30.63 37.26 4.46
N ASP A 528 -31.73 37.80 3.92
CA ASP A 528 -32.72 38.58 4.64
C ASP A 528 -33.99 37.74 4.88
N ALA A 529 -34.46 37.67 6.13
CA ALA A 529 -35.57 36.82 6.54
C ALA A 529 -36.82 37.04 5.65
N ASP A 530 -37.14 38.29 5.34
CA ASP A 530 -38.37 38.67 4.61
C ASP A 530 -38.34 38.29 3.12
N LYS A 531 -37.17 37.93 2.59
CA LYS A 531 -36.97 37.61 1.16
C LYS A 531 -36.95 36.12 0.86
N TYR A 532 -36.96 35.26 1.88
CA TYR A 532 -37.05 33.83 1.68
C TYR A 532 -38.42 33.42 1.16
N THR A 533 -38.41 32.70 0.05
CA THR A 533 -39.59 32.09 -0.53
C THR A 533 -39.86 30.76 0.19
N VAL A 534 -41.06 30.64 0.75
CA VAL A 534 -41.53 29.45 1.46
C VAL A 534 -42.86 29.02 0.86
N ASP A 535 -42.97 27.75 0.50
CA ASP A 535 -44.20 27.20 -0.08
C ASP A 535 -45.31 27.01 0.98
N ASN A 536 -46.51 26.65 0.51
CA ASN A 536 -47.68 26.42 1.36
C ASN A 536 -47.53 25.24 2.35
N LYS A 537 -46.45 24.46 2.24
CA LYS A 537 -46.09 23.35 3.14
C LYS A 537 -44.94 23.71 4.08
N GLY A 538 -44.47 24.96 4.07
CA GLY A 538 -43.36 25.41 4.89
C GLY A 538 -41.97 25.02 4.34
N LYS A 539 -41.87 24.58 3.08
CA LYS A 539 -40.60 24.23 2.43
C LYS A 539 -39.98 25.47 1.79
N PHE A 540 -38.70 25.69 2.08
CA PHE A 540 -37.92 26.78 1.49
C PHE A 540 -37.54 26.48 0.04
N ASP A 541 -37.40 27.53 -0.76
CA ASP A 541 -36.72 27.46 -2.05
C ASP A 541 -35.20 27.39 -1.82
N TYR A 542 -34.65 26.16 -1.87
CA TYR A 542 -33.24 25.91 -1.61
C TYR A 542 -32.29 26.51 -2.66
N SER A 543 -32.80 26.95 -3.83
CA SER A 543 -32.00 27.71 -4.80
C SER A 543 -31.53 29.06 -4.25
N GLN A 544 -32.25 29.61 -3.27
CA GLN A 544 -31.90 30.87 -2.59
C GLN A 544 -30.72 30.72 -1.61
N PHE A 545 -30.25 29.48 -1.38
CA PHE A 545 -29.10 29.20 -0.53
C PHE A 545 -27.80 28.96 -1.32
N VAL A 546 -27.86 28.87 -2.66
CA VAL A 546 -26.64 28.78 -3.47
C VAL A 546 -25.99 30.15 -3.54
N TYR A 547 -24.82 30.29 -2.93
CA TYR A 547 -24.06 31.54 -2.82
C TYR A 547 -23.30 31.89 -4.09
N TYR A 548 -22.61 30.90 -4.65
CA TYR A 548 -21.70 31.06 -5.79
C TYR A 548 -21.84 29.85 -6.71
N GLU A 549 -21.66 30.08 -8.00
CA GLU A 549 -21.62 29.03 -9.03
C GLU A 549 -20.51 29.37 -10.01
N GLY A 550 -19.70 28.38 -10.34
CA GLY A 550 -18.69 28.47 -11.38
C GLY A 550 -18.47 27.13 -12.06
N LYS A 551 -17.60 27.14 -13.07
CA LYS A 551 -17.27 25.95 -13.84
C LYS A 551 -15.81 25.94 -14.26
N VAL A 552 -15.18 24.79 -14.09
CA VAL A 552 -13.90 24.47 -14.73
C VAL A 552 -14.19 24.03 -16.16
N THR A 553 -13.52 24.63 -17.13
CA THR A 553 -13.60 24.23 -18.53
C THR A 553 -12.72 23.01 -18.72
N LEU A 554 -13.35 21.87 -19.00
CA LEU A 554 -12.69 20.60 -19.27
C LEU A 554 -12.83 20.29 -20.76
N ASN A 555 -11.72 20.05 -21.45
CA ASN A 555 -11.74 19.69 -22.88
C ASN A 555 -11.92 18.18 -23.10
N ASP A 556 -11.96 17.39 -22.02
CA ASP A 556 -12.16 15.94 -22.09
C ASP A 556 -13.56 15.60 -22.59
N THR A 557 -13.63 14.67 -23.54
CA THR A 557 -14.90 14.28 -24.19
C THR A 557 -15.41 12.90 -23.79
N ALA A 558 -14.57 12.08 -23.13
CA ALA A 558 -14.88 10.71 -22.77
C ALA A 558 -14.78 10.49 -21.25
N THR A 559 -15.85 9.99 -20.64
CA THR A 559 -15.88 9.62 -19.21
C THR A 559 -14.85 8.54 -18.87
N SER A 560 -14.50 7.67 -19.83
CA SER A 560 -13.46 6.65 -19.70
C SER A 560 -12.06 7.21 -19.43
N ASP A 561 -11.83 8.49 -19.75
CA ASP A 561 -10.49 9.10 -19.69
C ASP A 561 -10.33 10.04 -18.49
N TYR A 562 -11.39 10.31 -17.71
CA TYR A 562 -11.35 11.36 -16.67
C TYR A 562 -10.27 11.16 -15.61
N PHE A 563 -9.80 9.93 -15.42
CA PHE A 563 -8.77 9.58 -14.45
C PHE A 563 -7.41 9.22 -15.07
N VAL A 564 -7.24 9.45 -16.38
CA VAL A 564 -5.94 9.38 -17.06
C VAL A 564 -5.11 10.60 -16.67
N LYS A 565 -3.90 10.36 -16.17
CA LYS A 565 -2.98 11.43 -15.77
C LYS A 565 -2.67 12.35 -16.96
N GLY A 566 -2.79 13.66 -16.76
CA GLY A 566 -2.56 14.68 -17.79
C GLY A 566 -3.81 15.14 -18.54
N LYS A 567 -4.97 14.51 -18.33
CA LYS A 567 -6.27 15.05 -18.79
C LYS A 567 -6.74 16.20 -17.90
N ASP A 568 -7.64 17.04 -18.40
CA ASP A 568 -8.10 18.23 -17.68
C ASP A 568 -8.85 17.84 -16.39
N ALA A 569 -9.71 16.82 -16.47
CA ALA A 569 -10.50 16.30 -15.35
C ALA A 569 -9.62 15.72 -14.23
N TYR A 570 -8.61 14.90 -14.57
CA TYR A 570 -7.66 14.37 -13.60
C TYR A 570 -6.91 15.50 -12.89
N THR A 571 -6.44 16.49 -13.65
CA THR A 571 -5.72 17.65 -13.12
C THR A 571 -6.62 18.47 -12.19
N ALA A 572 -7.86 18.74 -12.59
CA ALA A 572 -8.82 19.49 -11.79
C ALA A 572 -9.13 18.76 -10.47
N VAL A 573 -9.40 17.45 -10.52
CA VAL A 573 -9.62 16.64 -9.32
C VAL A 573 -8.40 16.64 -8.41
N SER A 574 -7.19 16.53 -8.97
CA SER A 574 -5.94 16.52 -8.18
C SER A 574 -5.73 17.83 -7.42
N VAL A 575 -6.02 18.97 -8.05
CA VAL A 575 -5.99 20.30 -7.44
C VAL A 575 -7.04 20.42 -6.33
N ILE A 576 -8.29 20.04 -6.61
CA ILE A 576 -9.38 20.13 -5.65
C ILE A 576 -9.16 19.19 -4.45
N ASN A 577 -8.63 18.00 -4.69
CA ASN A 577 -8.31 17.03 -3.64
C ASN A 577 -7.19 17.55 -2.73
N GLU A 578 -6.14 18.15 -3.29
CA GLU A 578 -5.09 18.80 -2.48
C GLU A 578 -5.65 19.95 -1.62
N LEU A 579 -6.52 20.80 -2.18
CA LEU A 579 -7.21 21.85 -1.41
C LEU A 579 -8.15 21.27 -0.34
N THR A 580 -8.71 20.09 -0.58
CA THR A 580 -9.52 19.37 0.41
C THR A 580 -8.65 18.98 1.61
N PHE A 581 -7.44 18.43 1.39
CA PHE A 581 -6.48 18.17 2.47
C PHE A 581 -6.01 19.46 3.15
N ALA A 582 -5.88 20.56 2.42
CA ALA A 582 -5.50 21.85 2.99
C ALA A 582 -6.58 22.44 3.90
N TYR A 583 -7.85 22.49 3.47
CA TYR A 583 -8.86 23.32 4.15
C TYR A 583 -10.06 22.57 4.73
N SER A 584 -10.38 21.37 4.26
CA SER A 584 -11.62 20.71 4.66
C SER A 584 -11.53 20.11 6.05
N THR A 585 -12.48 20.41 6.92
CA THR A 585 -12.65 19.68 8.19
C THR A 585 -13.53 18.43 8.06
N ASP A 586 -14.07 18.16 6.87
CA ASP A 586 -14.84 16.96 6.58
C ASP A 586 -13.91 15.80 6.20
N THR A 587 -13.65 14.92 7.16
CA THR A 587 -12.69 13.82 6.99
C THR A 587 -13.21 12.66 6.15
N GLY A 588 -14.52 12.55 5.94
CA GLY A 588 -15.11 11.41 5.22
C GLY A 588 -14.81 11.38 3.71
N LEU A 589 -14.29 12.50 3.18
CA LEU A 589 -13.91 12.66 1.77
C LEU A 589 -12.46 12.27 1.48
N PHE A 590 -11.59 12.24 2.51
CA PHE A 590 -10.17 11.93 2.27
C PHE A 590 -10.01 10.53 1.69
N ASN A 591 -9.10 10.42 0.72
CA ASN A 591 -8.74 9.17 0.06
C ASN A 591 -9.92 8.48 -0.65
N LYS A 592 -10.96 9.24 -1.04
CA LYS A 592 -12.04 8.76 -1.89
C LYS A 592 -11.66 8.90 -3.36
N TYR A 593 -11.84 7.82 -4.13
CA TYR A 593 -11.45 7.75 -5.54
C TYR A 593 -12.16 8.77 -6.44
N MET A 594 -13.48 8.96 -6.28
CA MET A 594 -14.23 9.95 -7.07
C MET A 594 -14.84 11.06 -6.19
N GLY A 595 -14.72 10.98 -4.88
CA GLY A 595 -15.40 11.85 -3.92
C GLY A 595 -16.68 11.24 -3.34
N TYR A 596 -17.57 12.06 -2.79
CA TYR A 596 -18.85 11.62 -2.23
C TYR A 596 -19.88 11.33 -3.31
N THR A 597 -20.49 10.16 -3.23
CA THR A 597 -21.69 9.85 -3.98
C THR A 597 -22.84 10.78 -3.58
N VAL A 598 -23.53 11.32 -4.58
CA VAL A 598 -24.77 12.07 -4.41
C VAL A 598 -25.85 11.41 -5.25
N SER A 599 -26.99 11.14 -4.60
CA SER A 599 -28.18 10.60 -5.28
C SER A 599 -29.15 11.72 -5.65
N PRO A 600 -29.97 11.53 -6.70
CA PRO A 600 -31.00 12.50 -7.10
C PRO A 600 -32.23 12.49 -6.17
N TYR A 601 -32.20 11.69 -5.10
CA TYR A 601 -33.30 11.48 -4.18
C TYR A 601 -33.09 12.23 -2.87
N LYS A 602 -34.14 12.30 -2.06
CA LYS A 602 -34.03 12.85 -0.72
C LYS A 602 -33.20 11.91 0.17
N THR A 603 -32.23 12.47 0.85
CA THR A 603 -31.29 11.80 1.76
C THR A 603 -31.44 12.33 3.18
N SER A 604 -30.53 11.92 4.08
CA SER A 604 -30.38 12.45 5.43
C SER A 604 -29.53 13.72 5.50
N TYR A 605 -28.93 14.18 4.40
CA TYR A 605 -28.12 15.39 4.36
C TYR A 605 -28.94 16.65 4.64
N MET A 606 -28.24 17.74 4.98
CA MET A 606 -28.87 19.05 5.09
C MET A 606 -29.45 19.47 3.75
N ALA A 607 -30.68 19.98 3.75
CA ALA A 607 -31.44 20.20 2.52
C ALA A 607 -30.80 21.25 1.60
N GLU A 608 -30.08 22.24 2.16
CA GLU A 608 -29.29 23.22 1.42
C GLU A 608 -28.13 22.56 0.66
N PHE A 609 -27.38 21.70 1.34
CA PHE A 609 -26.26 20.95 0.74
C PHE A 609 -26.76 19.95 -0.30
N GLU A 610 -27.79 19.17 0.03
CA GLU A 610 -28.41 18.20 -0.87
C GLU A 610 -28.87 18.89 -2.16
N TYR A 611 -29.56 20.03 -2.05
CA TYR A 611 -30.00 20.79 -3.22
C TYR A 611 -28.81 21.27 -4.06
N ALA A 612 -27.81 21.88 -3.43
CA ALA A 612 -26.65 22.44 -4.13
C ALA A 612 -25.85 21.34 -4.86
N ALA A 613 -25.60 20.19 -4.21
CA ALA A 613 -24.92 19.06 -4.81
C ALA A 613 -25.69 18.46 -5.99
N GLN A 614 -27.00 18.23 -5.82
CA GLN A 614 -27.88 17.74 -6.89
C GLN A 614 -28.02 18.74 -8.04
N TYR A 615 -28.00 20.04 -7.76
CA TYR A 615 -27.99 21.09 -8.77
C TYR A 615 -26.68 21.05 -9.56
N ALA A 616 -25.53 21.05 -8.88
CA ALA A 616 -24.23 21.03 -9.55
C ALA A 616 -24.06 19.79 -10.44
N ILE A 617 -24.51 18.62 -9.99
CA ILE A 617 -24.48 17.39 -10.80
C ILE A 617 -25.29 17.53 -12.09
N LYS A 618 -26.44 18.21 -12.06
CA LYS A 618 -27.25 18.46 -13.26
C LYS A 618 -26.57 19.40 -14.25
N GLU A 619 -25.75 20.32 -13.76
CA GLU A 619 -24.93 21.22 -14.58
C GLU A 619 -23.67 20.53 -15.16
N GLY A 620 -23.38 19.30 -14.69
CA GLY A 620 -22.34 18.42 -15.23
C GLY A 620 -20.97 18.57 -14.55
N VAL A 621 -20.03 17.75 -15.00
CA VAL A 621 -18.64 17.69 -14.49
C VAL A 621 -17.94 19.04 -14.62
N GLY A 622 -17.06 19.33 -13.66
CA GLY A 622 -16.32 20.59 -13.57
C GLY A 622 -17.12 21.72 -12.94
N THR A 623 -18.43 21.56 -12.73
CA THR A 623 -19.25 22.55 -12.01
C THR A 623 -18.83 22.60 -10.55
N TYR A 624 -18.73 23.81 -9.99
CA TYR A 624 -18.63 24.00 -8.56
C TYR A 624 -19.62 25.02 -8.04
N VAL A 625 -20.15 24.75 -6.86
CA VAL A 625 -21.12 25.62 -6.17
C VAL A 625 -20.74 25.80 -4.73
N VAL A 626 -21.18 26.91 -4.15
CA VAL A 626 -21.03 27.19 -2.72
C VAL A 626 -22.39 27.30 -2.08
N CYS A 627 -22.59 26.59 -0.97
CA CYS A 627 -23.81 26.69 -0.16
C CYS A 627 -23.50 26.71 1.34
N PRO A 628 -24.35 27.36 2.15
CA PRO A 628 -24.24 27.31 3.59
C PRO A 628 -24.96 26.10 4.19
N THR A 629 -24.45 25.62 5.30
CA THR A 629 -25.14 24.70 6.21
C THR A 629 -24.97 25.16 7.65
N ASP A 630 -25.45 24.38 8.61
CA ASP A 630 -25.21 24.64 10.03
C ASP A 630 -23.75 24.36 10.45
N TYR A 631 -22.93 23.82 9.54
CA TYR A 631 -21.51 23.55 9.76
C TYR A 631 -20.60 24.67 9.24
N GLY A 632 -21.06 25.48 8.28
CA GLY A 632 -20.29 26.56 7.67
C GLY A 632 -20.52 26.66 6.16
N TRP A 633 -19.48 27.05 5.42
CA TRP A 633 -19.51 27.08 3.96
C TRP A 633 -19.07 25.74 3.39
N HIS A 634 -19.84 25.21 2.45
CA HIS A 634 -19.46 24.05 1.64
C HIS A 634 -19.12 24.52 0.24
N VAL A 635 -17.91 24.20 -0.23
CA VAL A 635 -17.51 24.32 -1.63
C VAL A 635 -17.58 22.94 -2.25
N ILE A 636 -18.51 22.76 -3.19
CA ILE A 636 -18.83 21.47 -3.80
C ILE A 636 -18.33 21.51 -5.23
N TYR A 637 -17.46 20.58 -5.62
CA TYR A 637 -16.95 20.41 -6.98
C TYR A 637 -17.38 19.05 -7.55
N VAL A 638 -17.92 19.03 -8.77
CA VAL A 638 -18.39 17.80 -9.43
C VAL A 638 -17.26 17.15 -10.22
N SER A 639 -16.87 15.95 -9.79
CA SER A 639 -15.80 15.14 -10.40
C SER A 639 -16.32 14.17 -11.46
N PHE A 640 -17.55 13.67 -11.30
CA PHE A 640 -18.13 12.67 -12.21
C PHE A 640 -19.65 12.70 -12.16
N VAL A 641 -20.32 12.41 -13.28
CA VAL A 641 -21.79 12.34 -13.37
C VAL A 641 -22.26 11.13 -14.17
N TYR A 642 -23.37 10.54 -13.74
CA TYR A 642 -24.16 9.61 -14.53
C TYR A 642 -25.29 10.41 -15.19
N ASP A 643 -25.00 11.01 -16.34
CA ASP A 643 -25.87 11.97 -17.04
C ASP A 643 -26.94 11.31 -17.93
N LYS A 644 -26.83 10.01 -18.18
CA LYS A 644 -27.75 9.23 -19.01
C LYS A 644 -28.04 7.86 -18.42
N VAL A 645 -29.18 7.29 -18.81
CA VAL A 645 -29.51 5.87 -18.59
C VAL A 645 -28.75 5.03 -19.61
N GLY A 646 -28.11 3.95 -19.16
CA GLY A 646 -27.41 3.00 -20.02
C GLY A 646 -25.95 2.79 -19.63
N GLU A 647 -25.16 2.42 -20.63
CA GLU A 647 -23.71 2.21 -20.50
C GLU A 647 -23.00 3.49 -20.06
N VAL A 648 -22.14 3.35 -19.05
CA VAL A 648 -21.37 4.44 -18.42
C VAL A 648 -20.02 4.63 -19.12
N TYR A 649 -19.37 3.52 -19.41
CA TYR A 649 -18.07 3.45 -20.06
C TYR A 649 -18.17 2.54 -21.27
N ASN A 650 -17.36 2.80 -22.29
CA ASN A 650 -17.12 1.84 -23.36
C ASN A 650 -15.76 1.19 -23.11
N PHE A 651 -15.70 -0.14 -23.12
CA PHE A 651 -14.43 -0.83 -23.13
C PHE A 651 -13.82 -0.74 -24.53
N ASP A 652 -12.55 -0.34 -24.59
CA ASP A 652 -11.76 -0.24 -25.81
C ASP A 652 -10.42 -0.96 -25.62
N TRP A 653 -10.19 -2.00 -26.41
CA TRP A 653 -8.97 -2.79 -26.36
C TRP A 653 -7.73 -1.97 -26.71
N GLU A 654 -7.86 -0.94 -27.55
CA GLU A 654 -6.73 -0.09 -27.92
C GLU A 654 -6.23 0.78 -26.75
N GLN A 655 -7.04 0.92 -25.69
CA GLN A 655 -6.74 1.74 -24.50
C GLN A 655 -6.24 0.92 -23.29
N ILE A 656 -6.05 -0.39 -23.41
CA ILE A 656 -5.65 -1.23 -22.26
C ILE A 656 -4.26 -0.88 -21.70
N ASP A 657 -3.41 -0.22 -22.49
CA ASP A 657 -2.09 0.27 -22.09
C ASP A 657 -2.09 1.77 -21.72
N GLU A 658 -3.23 2.48 -21.81
CA GLU A 658 -3.37 3.88 -21.41
C GLU A 658 -3.67 3.95 -19.90
N GLU A 659 -2.61 4.09 -19.09
CA GLU A 659 -2.68 4.11 -17.61
C GLU A 659 -3.75 5.09 -17.08
N GLY A 660 -4.65 4.57 -16.23
CA GLY A 660 -5.73 5.34 -15.63
C GLY A 660 -7.01 5.46 -16.46
N SER A 661 -7.01 4.97 -17.70
CA SER A 661 -8.25 4.85 -18.48
C SER A 661 -9.14 3.74 -17.92
N PHE A 662 -10.45 3.82 -18.13
CA PHE A 662 -11.37 2.75 -17.73
C PHE A 662 -10.95 1.38 -18.30
N SER A 663 -10.55 1.33 -19.58
CA SER A 663 -10.16 0.09 -20.26
C SER A 663 -8.90 -0.52 -19.63
N ASN A 664 -7.90 0.32 -19.31
CA ASN A 664 -6.71 -0.10 -18.58
C ASN A 664 -7.05 -0.63 -17.19
N LEU A 665 -7.78 0.13 -16.37
CA LEU A 665 -8.15 -0.28 -15.01
C LEU A 665 -8.98 -1.58 -15.00
N TYR A 666 -9.94 -1.70 -15.92
CA TYR A 666 -10.75 -2.91 -16.08
C TYR A 666 -9.90 -4.12 -16.49
N TYR A 667 -8.99 -3.92 -17.45
CA TYR A 667 -8.08 -4.97 -17.90
C TYR A 667 -7.11 -5.42 -16.80
N GLU A 668 -6.50 -4.48 -16.07
CA GLU A 668 -5.60 -4.79 -14.95
C GLU A 668 -6.33 -5.50 -13.79
N SER A 669 -7.56 -5.10 -13.46
CA SER A 669 -8.41 -5.79 -12.49
C SER A 669 -8.68 -7.25 -12.91
N LEU A 670 -9.03 -7.48 -14.18
CA LEU A 670 -9.22 -8.82 -14.73
C LEU A 670 -7.92 -9.64 -14.76
N LYS A 671 -6.80 -9.04 -15.17
CA LYS A 671 -5.48 -9.68 -15.19
C LYS A 671 -5.06 -10.15 -13.80
N SER A 672 -5.25 -9.30 -12.79
CA SER A 672 -4.97 -9.62 -11.40
C SER A 672 -5.83 -10.79 -10.91
N SER A 673 -7.16 -10.71 -11.09
CA SER A 673 -8.08 -11.77 -10.68
C SER A 673 -7.84 -13.11 -11.40
N ASN A 674 -7.50 -13.06 -12.69
CA ASN A 674 -7.19 -14.24 -13.50
C ASN A 674 -5.87 -14.89 -13.08
N ALA A 675 -4.81 -14.09 -12.83
CA ALA A 675 -3.54 -14.58 -12.30
C ALA A 675 -3.72 -15.23 -10.93
N ASP A 676 -4.42 -14.57 -10.00
CA ASP A 676 -4.69 -15.10 -8.66
C ASP A 676 -5.44 -16.44 -8.72
N THR A 677 -6.49 -16.52 -9.52
CA THR A 677 -7.28 -17.75 -9.65
C THR A 677 -6.44 -18.88 -10.23
N TYR A 678 -5.67 -18.60 -11.27
CA TYR A 678 -4.85 -19.60 -11.95
C TYR A 678 -3.68 -20.08 -11.07
N THR A 679 -2.93 -19.17 -10.48
CA THR A 679 -1.80 -19.50 -9.61
C THR A 679 -2.24 -20.33 -8.41
N ASN A 680 -3.34 -19.95 -7.74
CA ASN A 680 -3.91 -20.72 -6.64
C ASN A 680 -4.32 -22.15 -7.06
N LEU A 681 -4.91 -22.29 -8.25
CA LEU A 681 -5.28 -23.59 -8.80
C LEU A 681 -4.04 -24.47 -9.02
N ILE A 682 -3.01 -23.93 -9.68
CA ILE A 682 -1.77 -24.66 -9.99
C ILE A 682 -1.02 -25.04 -8.71
N GLN A 683 -0.87 -24.12 -7.75
CA GLN A 683 -0.24 -24.41 -6.47
C GLN A 683 -0.99 -25.52 -5.71
N THR A 684 -2.32 -25.48 -5.70
CA THR A 684 -3.14 -26.53 -5.07
C THR A 684 -2.94 -27.89 -5.74
N GLN A 685 -2.84 -27.92 -7.08
CA GLN A 685 -2.57 -29.14 -7.84
C GLN A 685 -1.19 -29.71 -7.51
N ILE A 686 -0.14 -28.89 -7.56
CA ILE A 686 1.24 -29.29 -7.22
C ILE A 686 1.29 -29.86 -5.80
N LEU A 687 0.76 -29.15 -4.80
CA LEU A 687 0.76 -29.63 -3.44
C LEU A 687 -0.07 -30.92 -3.28
N GLY A 688 -1.21 -31.03 -3.96
CA GLY A 688 -2.01 -32.26 -3.98
C GLY A 688 -1.30 -33.46 -4.61
N GLU A 689 -0.43 -33.22 -5.60
CA GLU A 689 0.31 -34.26 -6.31
C GLU A 689 1.56 -34.72 -5.54
N TYR A 690 2.37 -33.77 -5.07
CA TYR A 690 3.71 -34.06 -4.51
C TYR A 690 3.74 -34.13 -2.98
N LYS A 691 2.72 -33.66 -2.25
CA LYS A 691 2.69 -33.75 -0.77
C LYS A 691 2.18 -35.11 -0.30
N LYS A 692 2.84 -36.17 -0.75
CA LYS A 692 2.53 -37.58 -0.47
C LYS A 692 3.76 -38.30 0.10
N ASP A 693 3.52 -39.46 0.72
CA ASP A 693 4.55 -40.25 1.41
C ASP A 693 5.74 -40.66 0.51
N GLU A 694 5.56 -40.71 -0.81
CA GLU A 694 6.63 -41.03 -1.77
C GLU A 694 7.62 -39.87 -1.99
N CYS A 695 7.20 -38.63 -1.70
CA CYS A 695 8.02 -37.43 -1.85
C CYS A 695 8.34 -36.77 -0.50
N VAL A 696 7.55 -37.01 0.54
CA VAL A 696 7.67 -36.34 1.84
C VAL A 696 7.79 -37.38 2.96
N THR A 697 8.84 -37.24 3.77
CA THR A 697 9.02 -38.01 5.01
C THR A 697 9.16 -37.06 6.19
N LEU A 698 8.26 -37.16 7.18
CA LEU A 698 8.31 -36.34 8.41
C LEU A 698 8.79 -37.18 9.60
N HIS A 699 9.74 -36.65 10.36
CA HIS A 699 10.30 -37.29 11.54
C HIS A 699 9.74 -36.65 12.82
N LYS A 700 8.43 -36.80 13.06
CA LYS A 700 7.69 -36.19 14.19
C LYS A 700 8.37 -36.34 15.56
N ASN A 701 9.02 -37.47 15.80
CA ASN A 701 9.71 -37.74 17.07
C ASN A 701 10.88 -36.78 17.34
N ARG A 702 11.50 -36.18 16.31
CA ARG A 702 12.66 -35.29 16.41
C ARG A 702 12.30 -33.85 16.80
N TYR A 703 11.02 -33.47 16.69
CA TYR A 703 10.52 -32.15 17.09
C TYR A 703 9.30 -32.22 18.02
N LYS A 704 9.03 -33.40 18.59
CA LYS A 704 7.86 -33.64 19.46
C LYS A 704 7.89 -32.78 20.72
N ASP A 705 9.08 -32.48 21.22
CA ASP A 705 9.32 -31.61 22.35
C ASP A 705 8.76 -30.19 22.13
N LEU A 706 8.83 -29.67 20.90
CA LEU A 706 8.27 -28.37 20.54
C LEU A 706 6.73 -28.36 20.57
N LEU A 707 6.10 -29.52 20.33
CA LEU A 707 4.64 -29.64 20.29
C LEU A 707 3.98 -29.58 21.69
N SER A 708 4.76 -29.66 22.76
CA SER A 708 4.25 -29.74 24.14
C SER A 708 4.75 -28.61 25.05
N LEU A 709 5.16 -27.46 24.48
CA LEU A 709 5.69 -26.34 25.27
C LEU A 709 4.69 -25.71 26.24
N ASP A 710 3.39 -25.80 25.98
CA ASP A 710 2.31 -25.37 26.89
C ASP A 710 1.97 -26.38 27.98
N LYS A 711 2.55 -27.58 27.91
CA LYS A 711 2.23 -28.71 28.79
C LYS A 711 3.32 -28.97 29.84
N ASN A 712 4.38 -28.16 29.86
CA ASN A 712 5.54 -28.29 30.75
C ASN A 712 5.62 -27.14 31.74
#